data_AF-A0A1W0A2W3-F1
#
_entry.id   AF-A0A1W0A2W3-F1
#
_cell.length_a   1.000
_cell.length_b   1.000
_cell.length_c   1.000
_cell.angle_alpha   90.00
_cell.angle_beta   90.00
_cell.angle_gamma   90.00
#
_symmetry.space_group_name_H-M   'P 1'
#
loop_
_entity.id
_entity.type
_entity.pdbx_description
1 polymer ?
#
loop_
_entity_poly.entity_id
_entity_poly.type
_entity_poly.pdbx_seq_one_letter_code
_entity_poly.pdbx_strand_id
1 'polypeptide(L)'
;MAAYEGFWADLLRRENGVGELLDVQNNPITLADLNPTVLVLMSAYWCPPCRALTPSVVKFIEDNKDEVSVVYFSRDYNETMQNFNLRTKPYNKFSWQPTNISTFKYLKTKYPSIQGIPTLFAVDRDTGNIYTERGAVSIRMYPDTVIEQWKNGEDITQEQEDEYWSRSRKSDAEPVDIVEHLPLNTIVTLSGDPIHYDDLNRYVFFYFNAAWSHSAEDEITPAIAAFAKEHPDDVSVVYFSLDVDVAKAEKTLQDTGFHYFQLTQNLIQTAYELDKIMSKDDVYNTLAAPRLFVIEKDSHRVAARYHYGIFINPSKLIPAWDIGEAGVTDEEINDWFEQRWIRSLRVEDTYNSTTHCHYSTHCMSEIKQYRGFWADLFSPNNILGVLVDANDNPISISELNPVVIVLLAAYWCPPCRSLTPTVLKFLQDNKDEVSVVYFGRDYNEVMQQIYLRNKPYNKFTWQPTNVATFQHLKSKYPSIRGIPTAFAVDRDTGKIYSERARIGLLLFPDLMLNEWKNGNDITVEQENEYWMHDDKEETNDVDIVPHLPLDTIFSPLGDPIEYDRLNKYVLLYVNAVWAHAETDALTADIVAFAKEYPEDVSVVYFSLDVDKADAEKTLQNTGFNYFEINENLIEIAYQLDKLMTKEDQSNTLAAPRVLVVEKDSHIIVAQHHFGIVIKPSYMIAAWENNQPGITDEEINDWFEKKFNEAQLKASNENDIHSSDEDE
;
A
#
# COMPACT_ATOMS: atom_id res chain seq x y z
N MET A 1 36.72 -8.12 4.42
CA MET A 1 35.74 -7.70 5.46
C MET A 1 34.93 -8.94 5.77
N ALA A 2 34.82 -9.33 7.04
CA ALA A 2 33.92 -10.41 7.41
C ALA A 2 32.51 -10.02 6.95
N ALA A 3 31.77 -10.96 6.34
CA ALA A 3 30.37 -10.72 6.05
C ALA A 3 29.61 -10.65 7.38
N TYR A 4 28.73 -9.66 7.54
CA TYR A 4 27.81 -9.64 8.67
C TYR A 4 26.88 -10.85 8.61
N GLU A 5 26.49 -11.39 9.76
CA GLU A 5 25.59 -12.54 9.88
C GLU A 5 24.30 -12.16 10.63
N GLY A 6 23.28 -13.01 10.54
CA GLY A 6 22.01 -12.85 11.24
C GLY A 6 21.34 -11.49 11.00
N PHE A 7 20.85 -10.87 12.08
CA PHE A 7 20.21 -9.56 12.04
C PHE A 7 21.11 -8.48 11.43
N TRP A 8 22.42 -8.54 11.66
CA TRP A 8 23.35 -7.55 11.11
C TRP A 8 23.46 -7.65 9.59
N ALA A 9 23.36 -8.87 9.02
CA ALA A 9 23.34 -9.06 7.58
C ALA A 9 22.12 -8.40 6.94
N ASP A 10 20.95 -8.54 7.57
CA ASP A 10 19.70 -7.95 7.09
C ASP A 10 19.68 -6.44 7.25
N LEU A 11 20.16 -5.90 8.38
CA LEU A 11 20.17 -4.46 8.64
C LEU A 11 21.25 -3.74 7.82
N LEU A 12 22.49 -4.23 7.81
CA LEU A 12 23.65 -3.58 7.20
C LEU A 12 23.88 -3.99 5.73
N ARG A 13 22.87 -4.61 5.12
CA ARG A 13 22.87 -4.96 3.71
C ARG A 13 23.12 -3.72 2.84
N ARG A 14 23.88 -3.87 1.75
CA ARG A 14 24.30 -2.76 0.88
C ARG A 14 23.13 -1.95 0.32
N GLU A 15 22.03 -2.61 -0.02
CA GLU A 15 20.82 -2.00 -0.61
C GLU A 15 20.03 -1.14 0.39
N ASN A 16 20.22 -1.35 1.69
CA ASN A 16 19.52 -0.58 2.72
C ASN A 16 20.10 0.84 2.86
N GLY A 17 21.37 1.03 2.52
CA GLY A 17 22.02 2.34 2.63
C GLY A 17 21.92 2.94 4.04
N VAL A 18 22.06 2.10 5.08
CA VAL A 18 22.06 2.56 6.48
C VAL A 18 23.25 3.49 6.70
N GLY A 19 23.04 4.55 7.46
CA GLY A 19 24.06 5.54 7.76
C GLY A 19 25.22 5.00 8.59
N GLU A 20 26.25 5.83 8.78
CA GLU A 20 27.39 5.48 9.63
C GLU A 20 26.95 5.28 11.08
N LEU A 21 27.53 4.28 11.77
CA LEU A 21 27.29 4.07 13.19
C LEU A 21 28.14 5.05 13.99
N LEU A 22 27.47 5.81 14.85
CA LEU A 22 28.05 6.89 15.64
C LEU A 22 27.82 6.65 17.13
N ASP A 23 28.80 7.02 17.95
CA ASP A 23 28.66 7.08 19.41
C ASP A 23 27.79 8.28 19.86
N VAL A 24 27.57 8.37 21.17
CA VAL A 24 26.85 9.48 21.82
C VAL A 24 27.48 10.87 21.62
N GLN A 25 28.76 10.94 21.22
CA GLN A 25 29.48 12.17 20.88
C GLN A 25 29.52 12.45 19.36
N ASN A 26 28.88 11.61 18.54
CA ASN A 26 28.91 11.62 17.08
C ASN A 26 30.27 11.24 16.46
N ASN A 27 31.10 10.49 17.17
CA ASN A 27 32.29 9.90 16.58
C ASN A 27 31.92 8.59 15.85
N PRO A 28 32.50 8.32 14.67
CA PRO A 28 32.35 7.04 14.00
C PRO A 28 32.85 5.88 14.86
N ILE A 29 32.03 4.84 14.96
CA ILE A 29 32.35 3.58 15.64
C ILE A 29 31.91 2.40 14.77
N THR A 30 32.32 1.20 15.15
CA THR A 30 31.93 -0.06 14.53
C THR A 30 31.13 -0.93 15.50
N LEU A 31 30.55 -2.03 15.01
CA LEU A 31 29.90 -2.99 15.90
C LEU A 31 30.85 -3.50 16.97
N ALA A 32 32.15 -3.64 16.69
CA ALA A 32 33.15 -4.14 17.64
C ALA A 32 33.36 -3.22 18.86
N ASP A 33 32.98 -1.95 18.76
CA ASP A 33 33.08 -0.98 19.85
C ASP A 33 31.87 -1.05 20.81
N LEU A 34 30.83 -1.83 20.47
CA LEU A 34 29.63 -2.02 21.28
C LEU A 34 29.81 -3.16 22.30
N ASN A 35 28.97 -3.16 23.33
CA ASN A 35 28.86 -4.28 24.28
C ASN A 35 28.27 -5.54 23.60
N PRO A 36 28.50 -6.75 24.15
CA PRO A 36 28.08 -8.00 23.52
C PRO A 36 26.59 -8.11 23.23
N THR A 37 25.73 -7.54 24.09
CA THR A 37 24.30 -7.44 23.83
C THR A 37 23.97 -6.05 23.28
N VAL A 38 23.50 -6.00 22.04
CA VAL A 38 23.09 -4.75 21.39
C VAL A 38 21.58 -4.67 21.32
N LEU A 39 21.03 -3.63 21.92
CA LEU A 39 19.63 -3.27 21.82
C LEU A 39 19.42 -2.38 20.60
N VAL A 40 18.82 -2.92 19.55
CA VAL A 40 18.52 -2.17 18.32
C VAL A 40 17.14 -1.55 18.46
N LEU A 41 17.12 -0.24 18.75
CA LEU A 41 15.91 0.53 19.01
C LEU A 41 15.44 1.23 17.73
N MET A 42 14.36 0.73 17.13
CA MET A 42 13.67 1.38 16.02
C MET A 42 12.60 2.33 16.58
N SER A 43 12.77 3.63 16.37
CA SER A 43 12.00 4.64 17.11
C SER A 43 12.00 6.00 16.39
N ALA A 44 11.16 6.93 16.88
CA ALA A 44 11.05 8.30 16.35
C ALA A 44 10.57 9.29 17.42
N TYR A 45 10.85 10.58 17.19
CA TYR A 45 10.38 11.72 17.99
C TYR A 45 8.88 11.96 17.85
N TRP A 46 8.35 11.90 16.62
CA TRP A 46 6.94 12.11 16.33
C TRP A 46 6.01 11.05 16.94
N CYS A 47 6.58 9.93 17.42
CA CYS A 47 5.87 8.76 17.90
C CYS A 47 5.64 8.82 19.44
N PRO A 48 4.41 9.00 19.92
CA PRO A 48 4.13 9.02 21.37
C PRO A 48 4.52 7.73 22.13
N PRO A 49 4.19 6.50 21.67
CA PRO A 49 4.58 5.29 22.41
C PRO A 49 6.10 5.09 22.45
N CYS A 50 6.83 5.61 21.46
CA CYS A 50 8.29 5.60 21.43
C CYS A 50 8.90 6.48 22.53
N ARG A 51 8.30 7.64 22.78
CA ARG A 51 8.71 8.55 23.84
C ARG A 51 8.38 7.99 25.21
N ALA A 52 7.22 7.35 25.37
CA ALA A 52 6.85 6.61 26.58
C ALA A 52 7.80 5.43 26.90
N LEU A 53 8.49 4.87 25.90
CA LEU A 53 9.53 3.84 26.10
C LEU A 53 10.87 4.41 26.57
N THR A 54 11.17 5.67 26.24
CA THR A 54 12.48 6.27 26.47
C THR A 54 12.94 6.16 27.93
N PRO A 55 12.12 6.48 28.97
CA PRO A 55 12.58 6.37 30.36
C PRO A 55 13.01 4.96 30.75
N SER A 56 12.28 3.93 30.28
CA SER A 56 12.63 2.52 30.54
C SER A 56 13.95 2.14 29.90
N VAL A 57 14.19 2.56 28.65
CA VAL A 57 15.45 2.26 27.93
C VAL A 57 16.62 3.00 28.58
N VAL A 58 16.49 4.30 28.88
CA VAL A 58 17.55 5.08 29.53
C VAL A 58 17.93 4.46 30.87
N LYS A 59 16.95 4.12 31.70
CA LYS A 59 17.18 3.45 32.98
C LYS A 59 17.85 2.08 32.78
N PHE A 60 17.38 1.29 31.83
CA PHE A 60 17.94 -0.03 31.56
C PHE A 60 19.41 0.03 31.11
N ILE A 61 19.79 1.03 30.29
CA ILE A 61 21.19 1.26 29.93
C ILE A 61 22.00 1.69 31.16
N GLU A 62 21.48 2.60 31.98
CA GLU A 62 22.17 3.07 33.18
C GLU A 62 22.48 1.93 34.16
N ASP A 63 21.50 1.06 34.37
CA ASP A 63 21.61 -0.10 35.26
C ASP A 63 22.51 -1.22 34.67
N ASN A 64 22.71 -1.26 33.34
CA ASN A 64 23.42 -2.34 32.62
C ASN A 64 24.53 -1.84 31.67
N LYS A 65 25.16 -0.70 31.97
CA LYS A 65 26.09 0.02 31.08
C LYS A 65 27.28 -0.79 30.55
N ASP A 66 27.70 -1.81 31.28
CA ASP A 66 28.86 -2.65 30.95
C ASP A 66 28.44 -3.93 30.18
N GLU A 67 27.14 -4.21 30.06
CA GLU A 67 26.61 -5.40 29.39
C GLU A 67 25.87 -5.08 28.09
N VAL A 68 25.26 -3.90 28.02
CA VAL A 68 24.34 -3.53 26.94
C VAL A 68 24.76 -2.26 26.24
N SER A 69 24.65 -2.24 24.92
CA SER A 69 24.72 -1.01 24.11
C SER A 69 23.39 -0.80 23.41
N VAL A 70 22.90 0.43 23.35
CA VAL A 70 21.73 0.77 22.52
C VAL A 70 22.18 1.41 21.22
N VAL A 71 21.67 0.91 20.10
CA VAL A 71 21.83 1.49 18.78
C VAL A 71 20.48 1.95 18.27
N TYR A 72 20.34 3.24 18.03
CA TYR A 72 19.12 3.87 17.54
C TYR A 72 19.06 3.80 16.01
N PHE A 73 18.00 3.17 15.51
CA PHE A 73 17.61 3.19 14.11
C PHE A 73 16.42 4.13 13.91
N SER A 74 16.64 5.20 13.14
CA SER A 74 15.74 6.35 13.09
C SER A 74 14.58 6.19 12.13
N ARG A 75 13.36 6.37 12.65
CA ARG A 75 12.13 6.65 11.88
C ARG A 75 11.75 8.14 11.90
N ASP A 76 12.60 9.00 12.44
CA ASP A 76 12.46 10.46 12.35
C ASP A 76 12.43 10.93 10.88
N TYR A 77 11.72 12.02 10.59
CA TYR A 77 11.54 12.51 9.21
C TYR A 77 12.81 13.11 8.59
N ASN A 78 13.75 13.55 9.43
CA ASN A 78 14.99 14.18 8.99
C ASN A 78 16.06 14.10 10.09
N GLU A 79 17.29 14.42 9.71
CA GLU A 79 18.44 14.44 10.61
C GLU A 79 18.28 15.43 11.77
N THR A 80 17.67 16.60 11.54
CA THR A 80 17.47 17.61 12.59
C THR A 80 16.56 17.07 13.69
N MET A 81 15.47 16.39 13.32
CA MET A 81 14.56 15.73 14.25
C MET A 81 15.26 14.60 15.02
N GLN A 82 16.05 13.76 14.34
CA GLN A 82 16.84 12.71 15.01
C GLN A 82 17.80 13.31 16.05
N ASN A 83 18.56 14.33 15.66
CA ASN A 83 19.52 14.99 16.55
C ASN A 83 18.82 15.68 17.72
N PHE A 84 17.69 16.35 17.47
CA PHE A 84 16.88 16.96 18.53
C PHE A 84 16.39 15.89 19.52
N ASN A 85 15.84 14.78 19.02
CA ASN A 85 15.34 13.68 19.83
C ASN A 85 16.43 13.07 20.72
N LEU A 86 17.61 12.84 20.17
CA LEU A 86 18.70 12.13 20.84
C LEU A 86 19.58 13.01 21.73
N ARG A 87 19.42 14.34 21.71
CA ARG A 87 20.28 15.28 22.47
C ARG A 87 20.40 15.01 23.98
N THR A 88 19.44 14.28 24.55
CA THR A 88 19.39 13.94 25.98
C THR A 88 19.49 12.44 26.26
N LYS A 89 19.71 11.61 25.22
CA LYS A 89 19.66 10.15 25.32
C LYS A 89 21.06 9.56 25.14
N PRO A 90 21.51 8.63 25.99
CA PRO A 90 22.83 8.02 25.90
C PRO A 90 22.85 6.88 24.87
N TYR A 91 22.36 7.14 23.65
CA TYR A 91 22.26 6.13 22.60
C TYR A 91 23.37 6.30 21.57
N ASN A 92 23.99 5.20 21.16
CA ASN A 92 24.65 5.15 19.86
C ASN A 92 23.58 5.21 18.77
N LYS A 93 23.92 5.64 17.56
CA LYS A 93 22.93 5.80 16.49
C LYS A 93 23.52 5.53 15.12
N PHE A 94 22.70 5.03 14.21
CA PHE A 94 23.01 5.21 12.80
C PHE A 94 22.67 6.64 12.40
N SER A 95 23.57 7.32 11.69
CA SER A 95 23.29 8.65 11.13
C SER A 95 22.02 8.59 10.27
N TRP A 96 21.16 9.59 10.36
CA TRP A 96 19.93 9.61 9.59
C TRP A 96 20.18 9.49 8.08
N GLN A 97 19.39 8.66 7.40
CA GLN A 97 19.37 8.54 5.94
C GLN A 97 17.94 8.51 5.42
N PRO A 98 17.64 9.08 4.23
CA PRO A 98 16.31 8.96 3.61
C PRO A 98 15.90 7.50 3.37
N THR A 99 16.88 6.62 3.12
CA THR A 99 16.70 5.17 2.93
C THR A 99 16.30 4.43 4.20
N ASN A 100 16.28 5.07 5.38
CA ASN A 100 15.79 4.44 6.60
C ASN A 100 14.32 3.99 6.46
N ILE A 101 13.51 4.69 5.66
CA ILE A 101 12.10 4.33 5.41
C ILE A 101 12.02 3.00 4.65
N SER A 102 12.73 2.88 3.52
CA SER A 102 12.74 1.64 2.72
C SER A 102 13.42 0.49 3.46
N THR A 103 14.48 0.77 4.22
CA THR A 103 15.14 -0.20 5.09
C THR A 103 14.18 -0.75 6.14
N PHE A 104 13.41 0.11 6.81
CA PHE A 104 12.40 -0.34 7.76
C PHE A 104 11.31 -1.18 7.08
N LYS A 105 10.83 -0.76 5.90
CA LYS A 105 9.84 -1.54 5.11
C LYS A 105 10.40 -2.94 4.80
N TYR A 106 11.66 -3.04 4.41
CA TYR A 106 12.34 -4.32 4.19
C TYR A 106 12.47 -5.16 5.47
N LEU A 107 12.94 -4.56 6.57
CA LEU A 107 13.06 -5.28 7.84
C LEU A 107 11.70 -5.82 8.30
N LYS A 108 10.60 -5.11 8.06
CA LYS A 108 9.24 -5.60 8.36
C LYS A 108 8.85 -6.84 7.54
N THR A 109 9.36 -7.02 6.32
CA THR A 109 9.11 -8.25 5.55
C THR A 109 9.92 -9.44 6.06
N LYS A 110 11.07 -9.17 6.69
CA LYS A 110 11.94 -10.19 7.30
C LYS A 110 11.53 -10.57 8.71
N TYR A 111 11.09 -9.60 9.50
CA TYR A 111 10.73 -9.72 10.89
C TYR A 111 9.28 -9.28 11.09
N PRO A 112 8.30 -10.20 10.94
CA PRO A 112 6.87 -9.88 11.08
C PRO A 112 6.48 -9.35 12.47
N SER A 113 7.32 -9.52 13.50
CA SER A 113 7.17 -8.87 14.81
C SER A 113 7.22 -7.34 14.75
N ILE A 114 7.79 -6.77 13.69
CA ILE A 114 7.82 -5.33 13.44
C ILE A 114 6.42 -4.88 12.96
N GLN A 115 5.51 -4.73 13.91
CA GLN A 115 4.15 -4.24 13.64
C GLN A 115 4.13 -2.72 13.44
N GLY A 116 5.00 -2.00 14.14
CA GLY A 116 5.09 -0.53 14.14
C GLY A 116 6.32 -0.05 14.90
N ILE A 117 6.29 1.17 15.45
CA ILE A 117 7.29 1.66 16.39
C ILE A 117 6.64 2.04 17.73
N PRO A 118 7.34 1.90 18.87
CA PRO A 118 8.73 1.45 18.97
C PRO A 118 8.86 -0.08 18.82
N THR A 119 9.96 -0.50 18.20
CA THR A 119 10.42 -1.90 18.23
C THR A 119 11.83 -1.93 18.79
N LEU A 120 12.11 -2.90 19.66
CA LEU A 120 13.40 -3.05 20.31
C LEU A 120 13.83 -4.52 20.24
N PHE A 121 14.84 -4.79 19.42
CA PHE A 121 15.47 -6.09 19.37
C PHE A 121 16.61 -6.14 20.39
N ALA A 122 16.88 -7.32 20.96
CA ALA A 122 18.16 -7.60 21.60
C ALA A 122 18.92 -8.58 20.71
N VAL A 123 20.13 -8.20 20.31
CA VAL A 123 20.92 -8.88 19.28
C VAL A 123 22.33 -9.12 19.83
N ASP A 124 22.85 -10.32 19.59
CA ASP A 124 24.25 -10.63 19.81
C ASP A 124 25.13 -9.82 18.83
N ARG A 125 26.06 -9.05 19.37
CA ARG A 125 26.92 -8.13 18.59
C ARG A 125 27.73 -8.85 17.52
N ASP A 126 28.26 -10.04 17.82
CA ASP A 126 29.27 -10.69 16.99
C ASP A 126 28.63 -11.61 15.94
N THR A 127 27.56 -12.31 16.31
CA THR A 127 26.88 -13.30 15.44
C THR A 127 25.63 -12.76 14.75
N GLY A 128 25.04 -11.68 15.26
CA GLY A 128 23.75 -11.19 14.79
C GLY A 128 22.57 -12.08 15.20
N ASN A 129 22.78 -13.05 16.09
CA ASN A 129 21.70 -13.84 16.65
C ASN A 129 20.76 -12.96 17.46
N ILE A 130 19.46 -13.09 17.21
CA ILE A 130 18.43 -12.34 17.94
C ILE A 130 18.13 -13.10 19.23
N TYR A 131 18.34 -12.45 20.37
CA TYR A 131 17.86 -12.96 21.65
C TYR A 131 16.37 -12.71 21.83
N THR A 132 15.87 -11.54 21.41
CA THR A 132 14.43 -11.24 21.39
C THR A 132 14.07 -10.19 20.34
N GLU A 133 12.85 -10.31 19.82
CA GLU A 133 12.18 -9.29 19.01
C GLU A 133 11.21 -8.43 19.84
N ARG A 134 11.03 -8.76 21.13
CA ARG A 134 10.04 -8.21 22.08
C ARG A 134 10.69 -7.37 23.18
N GLY A 135 11.91 -6.90 22.96
CA GLY A 135 12.72 -6.22 23.98
C GLY A 135 12.02 -5.03 24.62
N ALA A 136 11.12 -4.33 23.90
CA ALA A 136 10.40 -3.19 24.43
C ALA A 136 9.45 -3.56 25.60
N VAL A 137 8.94 -4.78 25.60
CA VAL A 137 8.12 -5.33 26.68
C VAL A 137 9.01 -6.02 27.70
N SER A 138 9.96 -6.85 27.25
CA SER A 138 10.81 -7.64 28.15
C SER A 138 11.61 -6.78 29.15
N ILE A 139 12.20 -5.66 28.72
CA ILE A 139 12.94 -4.75 29.64
C ILE A 139 12.04 -4.05 30.66
N ARG A 140 10.73 -3.98 30.41
CA ARG A 140 9.77 -3.35 31.33
C ARG A 140 9.16 -4.34 32.30
N MET A 141 8.97 -5.59 31.87
CA MET A 141 8.47 -6.66 32.73
C MET A 141 9.55 -7.22 33.64
N TYR A 142 10.77 -7.40 33.11
CA TYR A 142 11.85 -8.13 33.78
C TYR A 142 13.20 -7.37 33.75
N PRO A 143 13.26 -6.07 34.10
CA PRO A 143 14.46 -5.24 33.96
C PRO A 143 15.71 -5.82 34.64
N ASP A 144 15.53 -6.56 35.74
CA ASP A 144 16.64 -7.07 36.56
C ASP A 144 17.15 -8.44 36.10
N THR A 145 16.37 -9.19 35.30
CA THR A 145 16.66 -10.61 34.97
C THR A 145 16.71 -10.90 33.47
N VAL A 146 16.21 -9.99 32.62
CA VAL A 146 15.99 -10.28 31.19
C VAL A 146 17.28 -10.60 30.42
N ILE A 147 18.42 -9.98 30.80
CA ILE A 147 19.70 -10.24 30.13
C ILE A 147 20.16 -11.69 30.35
N GLU A 148 20.01 -12.21 31.57
CA GLU A 148 20.38 -13.59 31.88
C GLU A 148 19.42 -14.58 31.21
N GLN A 149 18.12 -14.27 31.18
CA GLN A 149 17.10 -15.05 30.47
C GLN A 149 17.45 -15.19 28.98
N TRP A 150 17.73 -14.06 28.31
CA TRP A 150 18.14 -14.04 26.91
C TRP A 150 19.40 -14.89 26.65
N LYS A 151 20.42 -14.77 27.50
CA LYS A 151 21.66 -15.57 27.39
C LYS A 151 21.40 -17.07 27.57
N ASN A 152 20.36 -17.45 28.32
CA ASN A 152 19.92 -18.83 28.51
C ASN A 152 18.95 -19.32 27.41
N GLY A 153 18.62 -18.48 26.42
CA GLY A 153 17.65 -18.80 25.36
C GLY A 153 16.19 -18.70 25.81
N GLU A 154 15.91 -17.99 26.89
CA GLU A 154 14.57 -17.71 27.40
C GLU A 154 14.11 -16.32 26.96
N ASP A 155 12.83 -16.18 26.62
CA ASP A 155 12.18 -14.90 26.30
C ASP A 155 10.71 -14.94 26.71
N ILE A 156 10.07 -13.78 26.73
CA ILE A 156 8.62 -13.68 26.98
C ILE A 156 7.83 -14.30 25.82
N THR A 157 6.66 -14.86 26.11
CA THR A 157 5.77 -15.42 25.09
C THR A 157 5.00 -14.31 24.37
N GLN A 158 4.46 -14.63 23.19
CA GLN A 158 3.54 -13.73 22.49
C GLN A 158 2.32 -13.36 23.35
N GLU A 159 1.79 -14.33 24.11
CA GLU A 159 0.66 -14.10 25.02
C GLU A 159 1.00 -13.09 26.12
N GLN A 160 2.20 -13.16 26.70
CA GLN A 160 2.65 -12.18 27.71
C GLN A 160 2.83 -10.78 27.10
N GLU A 161 3.32 -10.70 25.86
CA GLU A 161 3.41 -9.44 25.13
C GLU A 161 2.01 -8.86 24.84
N ASP A 162 1.08 -9.68 24.35
CA ASP A 162 -0.29 -9.28 24.05
C ASP A 162 -1.04 -8.85 25.33
N GLU A 163 -0.83 -9.54 26.45
CA GLU A 163 -1.34 -9.16 27.77
C GLU A 163 -0.79 -7.80 28.21
N TYR A 164 0.53 -7.58 28.05
CA TYR A 164 1.15 -6.30 28.35
C TYR A 164 0.57 -5.15 27.50
N TRP A 165 0.28 -5.41 26.22
CA TRP A 165 -0.26 -4.39 25.32
C TRP A 165 -1.76 -4.13 25.50
N SER A 166 -2.52 -5.14 25.92
CA SER A 166 -3.98 -5.10 26.13
C SER A 166 -4.41 -4.52 27.48
N ARG A 167 -3.48 -4.36 28.43
CA ARG A 167 -3.77 -3.70 29.71
C ARG A 167 -4.31 -2.28 29.50
N SER A 168 -5.34 -1.91 30.27
CA SER A 168 -5.91 -0.55 30.25
C SER A 168 -4.82 0.47 30.52
N ARG A 169 -4.63 1.38 29.56
CA ARG A 169 -3.69 2.52 29.67
C ARG A 169 -4.38 3.79 30.17
N LYS A 170 -5.59 3.68 30.72
CA LYS A 170 -6.27 4.84 31.31
C LYS A 170 -5.41 5.33 32.47
N SER A 171 -4.87 6.53 32.29
CA SER A 171 -4.19 7.26 33.34
C SER A 171 -5.26 7.90 34.22
N ASP A 172 -5.21 7.59 35.51
CA ASP A 172 -5.97 8.30 36.55
C ASP A 172 -5.21 9.55 37.04
N ALA A 173 -4.12 9.94 36.37
CA ALA A 173 -3.34 11.10 36.75
C ALA A 173 -4.15 12.39 36.55
N GLU A 174 -4.08 13.27 37.55
CA GLU A 174 -4.69 14.58 37.48
C GLU A 174 -4.11 15.40 36.31
N PRO A 175 -4.94 16.16 35.58
CA PRO A 175 -4.45 17.02 34.51
C PRO A 175 -3.40 18.02 35.02
N VAL A 176 -2.25 18.07 34.34
CA VAL A 176 -1.22 19.07 34.61
C VAL A 176 -1.68 20.42 34.08
N ASP A 177 -1.67 21.44 34.94
CA ASP A 177 -1.81 22.84 34.52
C ASP A 177 -0.52 23.30 33.84
N ILE A 178 -0.53 23.32 32.51
CA ILE A 178 0.65 23.70 31.73
C ILE A 178 0.92 25.21 31.79
N VAL A 179 -0.08 26.03 32.12
CA VAL A 179 0.00 27.51 32.06
C VAL A 179 0.99 28.02 33.10
N GLU A 180 1.02 27.41 34.29
CA GLU A 180 1.97 27.74 35.38
C GLU A 180 3.44 27.53 35.01
N HIS A 181 3.70 26.76 33.95
CA HIS A 181 5.05 26.40 33.52
C HIS A 181 5.50 27.15 32.26
N LEU A 182 4.66 28.04 31.71
CA LEU A 182 4.96 28.81 30.51
C LEU A 182 5.49 30.21 30.85
N PRO A 183 6.39 30.78 30.02
CA PRO A 183 6.94 32.11 30.23
C PRO A 183 5.96 33.18 29.71
N LEU A 184 4.80 33.29 30.36
CA LEU A 184 3.68 34.11 29.88
C LEU A 184 4.00 35.61 29.73
N ASN A 185 5.00 36.11 30.45
CA ASN A 185 5.45 37.50 30.39
C ASN A 185 6.29 37.85 29.16
N THR A 186 6.42 36.91 28.21
CA THR A 186 7.33 37.01 27.06
C THR A 186 6.58 36.84 25.75
N ILE A 187 5.25 36.83 25.81
CA ILE A 187 4.40 36.74 24.64
C ILE A 187 4.47 38.10 23.92
N VAL A 188 4.68 38.04 22.61
CA VAL A 188 4.76 39.21 21.74
C VAL A 188 3.92 39.00 20.49
N THR A 189 3.51 40.10 19.85
CA THR A 189 2.91 40.11 18.51
C THR A 189 3.96 39.83 17.43
N LEU A 190 3.53 39.63 16.17
CA LEU A 190 4.45 39.51 15.02
C LEU A 190 5.36 40.74 14.83
N SER A 191 4.94 41.94 15.27
CA SER A 191 5.78 43.16 15.26
C SER A 191 6.78 43.21 16.43
N GLY A 192 6.70 42.26 17.37
CA GLY A 192 7.52 42.22 18.58
C GLY A 192 6.96 43.05 19.74
N ASP A 193 5.72 43.54 19.64
CA ASP A 193 5.09 44.31 20.71
C ASP A 193 4.64 43.36 21.84
N PRO A 194 4.93 43.65 23.12
CA PRO A 194 4.50 42.81 24.24
C PRO A 194 2.98 42.69 24.34
N ILE A 195 2.49 41.50 24.69
CA ILE A 195 1.09 41.23 25.02
C ILE A 195 1.01 40.49 26.36
N HIS A 196 0.09 40.89 27.24
CA HIS A 196 -0.12 40.18 28.50
C HIS A 196 -1.08 39.00 28.29
N TYR A 197 -0.87 37.91 29.04
CA TYR A 197 -1.75 36.73 28.98
C TYR A 197 -3.23 37.08 29.22
N ASP A 198 -3.50 38.01 30.14
CA ASP A 198 -4.86 38.47 30.45
C ASP A 198 -5.56 39.15 29.27
N ASP A 199 -4.81 39.69 28.31
CA ASP A 199 -5.33 40.35 27.11
C ASP A 199 -5.69 39.36 25.99
N LEU A 200 -5.35 38.07 26.14
CA LEU A 200 -5.70 37.03 25.17
C LEU A 200 -7.19 36.68 25.25
N ASN A 201 -7.72 36.12 24.17
CA ASN A 201 -9.10 35.63 24.07
C ASN A 201 -9.33 34.42 24.99
N ARG A 202 -10.61 34.05 25.14
CA ARG A 202 -11.06 33.02 26.07
C ARG A 202 -10.38 31.66 25.87
N TYR A 203 -10.23 31.23 24.61
CA TYR A 203 -9.53 29.99 24.28
C TYR A 203 -8.13 30.31 23.76
N VAL A 204 -7.12 29.97 24.58
CA VAL A 204 -5.70 30.17 24.24
C VAL A 204 -5.12 28.89 23.69
N PHE A 205 -4.62 28.97 22.45
CA PHE A 205 -3.99 27.89 21.73
C PHE A 205 -2.48 27.97 21.93
N PHE A 206 -1.93 27.13 22.81
CA PHE A 206 -0.49 26.98 22.94
C PHE A 206 0.00 25.96 21.91
N TYR A 207 0.61 26.47 20.83
CA TYR A 207 1.05 25.66 19.70
C TYR A 207 2.56 25.45 19.73
N PHE A 208 2.98 24.28 20.22
CA PHE A 208 4.37 23.86 20.25
C PHE A 208 4.77 23.27 18.91
N ASN A 209 5.75 23.89 18.26
CA ASN A 209 6.11 23.49 16.92
C ASN A 209 7.56 23.84 16.56
N ALA A 210 8.07 23.25 15.48
CA ALA A 210 9.29 23.66 14.83
C ALA A 210 9.24 23.43 13.31
N ALA A 211 10.03 24.19 12.56
CA ALA A 211 10.13 23.99 11.11
C ALA A 211 10.60 22.57 10.74
N TRP A 212 11.44 21.95 11.59
CA TRP A 212 11.97 20.61 11.38
C TRP A 212 11.03 19.48 11.82
N SER A 213 9.92 19.77 12.51
CA SER A 213 9.05 18.73 13.09
C SER A 213 7.97 18.20 12.15
N HIS A 214 7.91 18.72 10.93
CA HIS A 214 6.86 18.42 9.97
C HIS A 214 7.28 17.39 8.92
N SER A 215 6.31 16.62 8.42
CA SER A 215 6.44 15.96 7.11
C SER A 215 6.24 16.99 5.99
N ALA A 216 6.56 16.62 4.75
CA ALA A 216 6.36 17.51 3.59
C ALA A 216 4.87 17.86 3.32
N GLU A 217 3.94 17.17 3.98
CA GLU A 217 2.49 17.21 3.75
C GLU A 217 1.70 17.76 4.96
N ASP A 218 2.38 18.40 5.92
CA ASP A 218 1.73 18.88 7.14
C ASP A 218 0.97 20.21 6.95
N GLU A 219 -0.35 20.16 7.06
CA GLU A 219 -1.27 21.31 6.91
C GLU A 219 -1.76 21.92 8.24
N ILE A 220 -1.18 21.53 9.37
CA ILE A 220 -1.63 21.94 10.71
C ILE A 220 -1.50 23.44 10.98
N THR A 221 -0.38 24.06 10.61
CA THR A 221 -0.14 25.49 10.85
C THR A 221 -1.17 26.35 10.08
N PRO A 222 -1.40 26.11 8.76
CA PRO A 222 -2.48 26.76 8.02
C PRO A 222 -3.87 26.53 8.62
N ALA A 223 -4.18 25.31 9.08
CA ALA A 223 -5.49 24.99 9.66
C ALA A 223 -5.76 25.74 10.96
N ILE A 224 -4.75 25.85 11.85
CA ILE A 224 -4.86 26.65 13.07
C ILE A 224 -5.04 28.13 12.74
N ALA A 225 -4.30 28.66 11.75
CA ALA A 225 -4.44 30.05 11.31
C ALA A 225 -5.82 30.35 10.73
N ALA A 226 -6.36 29.45 9.90
CA ALA A 226 -7.71 29.56 9.36
C ALA A 226 -8.75 29.55 10.48
N PHE A 227 -8.65 28.61 11.42
CA PHE A 227 -9.58 28.50 12.55
C PHE A 227 -9.57 29.75 13.44
N ALA A 228 -8.38 30.25 13.80
CA ALA A 228 -8.26 31.47 14.61
C ALA A 228 -8.83 32.70 13.89
N LYS A 229 -8.69 32.77 12.56
CA LYS A 229 -9.26 33.85 11.74
C LYS A 229 -10.79 33.80 11.64
N GLU A 230 -11.37 32.61 11.66
CA GLU A 230 -12.83 32.42 11.69
C GLU A 230 -13.43 32.74 13.07
N HIS A 231 -12.61 32.66 14.13
CA HIS A 231 -13.00 32.87 15.53
C HIS A 231 -12.17 33.96 16.24
N PRO A 232 -12.10 35.19 15.72
CA PRO A 232 -11.17 36.22 16.20
C PRO A 232 -11.50 36.76 17.60
N ASP A 233 -12.75 36.63 18.05
CA ASP A 233 -13.19 37.08 19.37
C ASP A 233 -13.07 35.97 20.44
N ASP A 234 -12.93 34.71 20.02
CA ASP A 234 -12.90 33.54 20.92
C ASP A 234 -11.50 32.95 21.09
N VAL A 235 -10.64 33.05 20.06
CA VAL A 235 -9.38 32.30 19.96
C VAL A 235 -8.17 33.22 19.89
N SER A 236 -7.15 32.96 20.71
CA SER A 236 -5.81 33.53 20.54
C SER A 236 -4.79 32.40 20.41
N VAL A 237 -3.88 32.52 19.43
CA VAL A 237 -2.83 31.52 19.22
C VAL A 237 -1.50 32.07 19.69
N VAL A 238 -0.82 31.30 20.54
CA VAL A 238 0.52 31.58 21.04
C VAL A 238 1.46 30.46 20.59
N TYR A 239 2.33 30.78 19.63
CA TYR A 239 3.32 29.87 19.09
C TYR A 239 4.52 29.72 20.03
N PHE A 240 4.89 28.46 20.28
CA PHE A 240 6.05 28.08 21.07
C PHE A 240 7.04 27.35 20.16
N SER A 241 8.13 28.02 19.82
CA SER A 241 9.14 27.45 18.90
C SER A 241 10.08 26.48 19.62
N LEU A 242 10.31 25.32 18.99
CA LEU A 242 11.42 24.42 19.30
C LEU A 242 12.55 24.52 18.25
N ASP A 243 12.52 25.52 17.35
CA ASP A 243 13.64 25.81 16.48
C ASP A 243 14.81 26.41 17.27
N VAL A 244 16.01 25.92 17.01
CA VAL A 244 17.25 26.54 17.51
C VAL A 244 17.59 27.81 16.70
N ASP A 245 17.03 27.93 15.49
CA ASP A 245 17.27 29.02 14.56
C ASP A 245 16.05 29.95 14.51
N VAL A 246 16.24 31.17 15.01
CA VAL A 246 15.22 32.23 15.08
C VAL A 246 14.62 32.52 13.69
N ALA A 247 15.43 32.52 12.63
CA ALA A 247 14.96 32.83 11.28
C ALA A 247 13.98 31.76 10.74
N LYS A 248 14.13 30.50 11.18
CA LYS A 248 13.20 29.42 10.80
C LYS A 248 11.86 29.58 11.50
N ALA A 249 11.88 29.92 12.78
CA ALA A 249 10.67 30.19 13.55
C ALA A 249 9.89 31.38 12.97
N GLU A 250 10.57 32.48 12.62
CA GLU A 250 9.97 33.65 11.98
C GLU A 250 9.32 33.31 10.64
N LYS A 251 9.96 32.44 9.84
CA LYS A 251 9.40 31.97 8.57
C LYS A 251 8.10 31.18 8.77
N THR A 252 8.04 30.32 9.80
CA THR A 252 6.81 29.56 10.12
C THR A 252 5.67 30.46 10.58
N LEU A 253 6.00 31.59 11.23
CA LEU A 253 5.04 32.57 11.73
C LEU A 253 4.51 33.54 10.66
N GLN A 254 5.17 33.63 9.50
CA GLN A 254 4.78 34.53 8.44
C GLN A 254 3.33 34.29 8.00
N ASP A 255 2.54 35.37 7.90
CA ASP A 255 1.15 35.39 7.47
C ASP A 255 0.16 34.55 8.32
N THR A 256 0.58 34.07 9.49
CA THR A 256 -0.28 33.30 10.42
C THR A 256 -1.16 34.16 11.32
N GLY A 257 -0.68 35.37 11.65
CA GLY A 257 -1.30 36.23 12.66
C GLY A 257 -1.09 35.78 14.11
N PHE A 258 -0.24 34.78 14.36
CA PHE A 258 -0.01 34.26 15.72
C PHE A 258 0.78 35.22 16.60
N HIS A 259 0.45 35.24 17.90
CA HIS A 259 1.40 35.69 18.92
C HIS A 259 2.46 34.60 19.14
N TYR A 260 3.59 34.94 19.72
CA TYR A 260 4.64 33.96 20.00
C TYR A 260 5.42 34.29 21.26
N PHE A 261 6.02 33.27 21.88
CA PHE A 261 7.00 33.50 22.94
C PHE A 261 8.29 34.03 22.33
N GLN A 262 8.79 35.15 22.86
CA GLN A 262 10.05 35.75 22.41
C GLN A 262 11.18 34.71 22.30
N LEU A 263 11.77 34.60 21.11
CA LEU A 263 12.73 33.54 20.71
C LEU A 263 14.12 33.68 21.36
N THR A 264 14.28 34.56 22.34
CA THR A 264 15.52 34.80 23.10
C THR A 264 15.58 34.01 24.41
N GLN A 265 14.50 33.30 24.75
CA GLN A 265 14.38 32.55 26.00
C GLN A 265 14.75 31.07 25.81
N ASN A 266 15.04 30.39 26.92
CA ASN A 266 15.42 28.98 26.93
C ASN A 266 14.20 28.06 26.69
N LEU A 267 13.42 28.33 25.64
CA LEU A 267 12.15 27.67 25.30
C LEU A 267 12.33 26.16 25.15
N ILE A 268 13.43 25.70 24.58
CA ILE A 268 13.74 24.26 24.47
C ILE A 268 13.88 23.62 25.86
N GLN A 269 14.54 24.29 26.81
CA GLN A 269 14.63 23.79 28.18
C GLN A 269 13.28 23.85 28.89
N THR A 270 12.52 24.93 28.71
CA THR A 270 11.18 25.05 29.29
C THR A 270 10.27 23.92 28.79
N ALA A 271 10.27 23.64 27.48
CA ALA A 271 9.52 22.53 26.91
C ALA A 271 10.01 21.18 27.47
N TYR A 272 11.33 21.01 27.66
CA TYR A 272 11.87 19.78 28.24
C TYR A 272 11.48 19.58 29.71
N GLU A 273 11.49 20.63 30.53
CA GLU A 273 11.02 20.54 31.92
C GLU A 273 9.50 20.33 31.98
N LEU A 274 8.74 20.99 31.11
CA LEU A 274 7.31 20.74 30.99
C LEU A 274 7.01 19.28 30.59
N ASP A 275 7.75 18.72 29.63
CA ASP A 275 7.63 17.31 29.26
C ASP A 275 7.83 16.37 30.45
N LYS A 276 8.84 16.64 31.31
CA LYS A 276 9.07 15.85 32.53
C LYS A 276 7.93 15.95 33.52
N ILE A 277 7.37 17.15 33.71
CA ILE A 277 6.24 17.36 34.62
C ILE A 277 5.01 16.61 34.11
N MET A 278 4.71 16.75 32.82
CA MET A 278 3.57 16.10 32.18
C MET A 278 3.67 14.58 32.17
N SER A 279 4.88 14.05 31.95
CA SER A 279 5.14 12.61 31.79
C SER A 279 5.38 11.87 33.11
N LYS A 280 5.49 12.59 34.22
CA LYS A 280 5.87 12.04 35.53
C LYS A 280 4.92 10.94 36.02
N ASP A 281 3.62 11.23 36.00
CA ASP A 281 2.58 10.34 36.51
C ASP A 281 1.80 9.65 35.37
N ASP A 282 2.01 10.10 34.12
CA ASP A 282 1.51 9.49 32.90
C ASP A 282 2.57 9.52 31.80
N VAL A 283 3.29 8.41 31.63
CA VAL A 283 4.38 8.29 30.64
C VAL A 283 3.94 8.50 29.19
N TYR A 284 2.63 8.52 28.89
CA TYR A 284 2.09 8.81 27.55
C TYR A 284 1.73 10.28 27.35
N ASN A 285 1.61 11.07 28.43
CA ASN A 285 1.35 12.51 28.35
C ASN A 285 2.63 13.30 28.05
N THR A 286 3.14 13.17 26.82
CA THR A 286 4.49 13.61 26.44
C THR A 286 4.46 14.80 25.47
N LEU A 287 5.18 15.89 25.73
CA LEU A 287 5.25 17.09 24.89
C LEU A 287 6.18 16.94 23.67
N ALA A 288 5.61 16.85 22.46
CA ALA A 288 6.36 16.85 21.20
C ALA A 288 5.89 17.98 20.29
N ALA A 289 6.62 18.21 19.20
CA ALA A 289 6.16 19.06 18.10
C ALA A 289 5.80 18.19 16.89
N PRO A 290 4.73 18.54 16.14
CA PRO A 290 3.74 19.57 16.47
C PRO A 290 2.77 19.10 17.57
N ARG A 291 2.45 19.96 18.55
CA ARG A 291 1.38 19.71 19.55
C ARG A 291 0.64 20.99 19.89
N LEU A 292 -0.68 20.86 20.00
CA LEU A 292 -1.59 21.96 20.32
C LEU A 292 -2.30 21.67 21.64
N PHE A 293 -2.26 22.63 22.56
CA PHE A 293 -3.15 22.67 23.72
C PHE A 293 -4.13 23.81 23.55
N VAL A 294 -5.41 23.52 23.74
CA VAL A 294 -6.46 24.52 23.84
C VAL A 294 -6.79 24.68 25.32
N ILE A 295 -6.50 25.85 25.86
CA ILE A 295 -6.70 26.19 27.27
C ILE A 295 -7.82 27.21 27.38
N GLU A 296 -8.78 26.95 28.27
CA GLU A 296 -9.73 27.97 28.70
C GLU A 296 -9.01 28.89 29.69
N LYS A 297 -8.89 30.18 29.32
CA LYS A 297 -7.94 31.13 29.91
C LYS A 297 -8.11 31.33 31.42
N ASP A 298 -9.34 31.43 31.91
CA ASP A 298 -9.59 31.83 33.29
C ASP A 298 -9.54 30.63 34.26
N SER A 299 -9.91 29.43 33.79
CA SER A 299 -9.89 28.19 34.59
C SER A 299 -8.62 27.36 34.43
N HIS A 300 -7.77 27.70 33.47
CA HIS A 300 -6.63 26.88 33.00
C HIS A 300 -7.02 25.46 32.57
N ARG A 301 -8.31 25.18 32.37
CA ARG A 301 -8.79 23.87 31.97
C ARG A 301 -8.38 23.58 30.54
N VAL A 302 -7.82 22.39 30.31
CA VAL A 302 -7.57 21.89 28.96
C VAL A 302 -8.89 21.52 28.29
N ALA A 303 -9.29 22.31 27.29
CA ALA A 303 -10.46 22.04 26.46
C ALA A 303 -10.17 20.98 25.39
N ALA A 304 -8.97 21.01 24.80
CA ALA A 304 -8.49 19.99 23.87
C ALA A 304 -6.98 19.77 23.99
N ARG A 305 -6.55 18.51 23.92
CA ARG A 305 -5.13 18.08 24.04
C ARG A 305 -4.43 17.87 22.69
N TYR A 306 -5.20 17.87 21.60
CA TYR A 306 -4.75 17.58 20.24
C TYR A 306 -5.45 18.48 19.22
N HIS A 307 -4.85 18.60 18.04
CA HIS A 307 -5.33 19.46 16.96
C HIS A 307 -6.38 18.79 16.06
N TYR A 308 -6.64 17.49 16.20
CA TYR A 308 -7.46 16.71 15.25
C TYR A 308 -8.89 17.24 15.08
N GLY A 309 -9.49 17.77 16.14
CA GLY A 309 -10.83 18.37 16.06
C GLY A 309 -10.93 19.48 15.01
N ILE A 310 -9.85 20.23 14.78
CA ILE A 310 -9.80 21.30 13.76
C ILE A 310 -9.93 20.72 12.35
N PHE A 311 -9.40 19.51 12.12
CA PHE A 311 -9.50 18.83 10.82
C PHE A 311 -10.80 18.04 10.65
N ILE A 312 -11.39 17.58 11.75
CA ILE A 312 -12.54 16.66 11.74
C ILE A 312 -13.86 17.44 11.71
N ASN A 313 -14.03 18.40 12.64
CA ASN A 313 -15.29 19.13 12.77
C ASN A 313 -15.12 20.52 13.39
N PRO A 314 -14.41 21.45 12.72
CA PRO A 314 -14.03 22.73 13.30
C PRO A 314 -15.26 23.54 13.78
N SER A 315 -16.37 23.50 13.06
CA SER A 315 -17.59 24.27 13.39
C SER A 315 -18.26 23.87 14.72
N LYS A 316 -17.95 22.70 15.27
CA LYS A 316 -18.52 22.22 16.54
C LYS A 316 -17.64 22.48 17.76
N LEU A 317 -16.40 22.91 17.57
CA LEU A 317 -15.41 22.97 18.65
C LEU A 317 -15.75 24.00 19.73
N ILE A 318 -15.96 25.27 19.34
CA ILE A 318 -16.27 26.34 20.31
C ILE A 318 -17.53 26.01 21.13
N PRO A 319 -18.68 25.63 20.52
CA PRO A 319 -19.87 25.24 21.27
C PRO A 319 -19.64 24.06 22.23
N ALA A 320 -18.82 23.07 21.84
CA ALA A 320 -18.51 21.93 22.70
C ALA A 320 -17.63 22.34 23.89
N TRP A 321 -16.60 23.16 23.66
CA TRP A 321 -15.71 23.63 24.71
C TRP A 321 -16.45 24.47 25.76
N ASP A 322 -17.46 25.25 25.33
CA ASP A 322 -18.29 26.08 26.20
C ASP A 322 -19.08 25.27 27.24
N ILE A 323 -19.43 24.02 26.91
CA ILE A 323 -20.14 23.10 27.81
C ILE A 323 -19.20 22.07 28.47
N GLY A 324 -17.89 22.17 28.24
CA GLY A 324 -16.90 21.29 28.87
C GLY A 324 -16.58 20.01 28.10
N GLU A 325 -17.08 19.85 26.88
CA GLU A 325 -16.82 18.69 26.02
C GLU A 325 -15.61 18.92 25.11
N ALA A 326 -14.97 17.85 24.61
CA ALA A 326 -13.78 17.95 23.75
C ALA A 326 -14.09 18.40 22.30
N GLY A 327 -15.33 18.21 21.85
CA GLY A 327 -15.80 18.55 20.49
C GLY A 327 -15.48 17.51 19.41
N VAL A 328 -14.72 16.47 19.75
CA VAL A 328 -14.42 15.31 18.90
C VAL A 328 -14.25 14.06 19.76
N THR A 329 -14.73 12.91 19.30
CA THR A 329 -14.60 11.63 20.01
C THR A 329 -13.33 10.87 19.61
N ASP A 330 -12.89 9.91 20.44
CA ASP A 330 -11.77 9.01 20.10
C ASP A 330 -12.07 8.19 18.83
N GLU A 331 -13.34 7.83 18.60
CA GLU A 331 -13.81 7.13 17.40
C GLU A 331 -13.62 8.01 16.15
N GLU A 332 -14.09 9.26 16.19
CA GLU A 332 -13.92 10.21 15.08
C GLU A 332 -12.43 10.49 14.78
N ILE A 333 -11.58 10.53 15.81
CA ILE A 333 -10.12 10.65 15.64
C ILE A 333 -9.54 9.41 14.96
N ASN A 334 -9.93 8.21 15.40
CA ASN A 334 -9.47 6.96 14.82
C ASN A 334 -9.89 6.84 13.35
N ASP A 335 -11.16 7.13 13.05
CA ASP A 335 -11.70 7.14 11.68
C ASP A 335 -10.92 8.12 10.80
N TRP A 336 -10.64 9.33 11.29
CA TRP A 336 -9.86 10.31 10.55
C TRP A 336 -8.44 9.82 10.25
N PHE A 337 -7.79 9.16 11.21
CA PHE A 337 -6.47 8.58 11.03
C PHE A 337 -6.47 7.39 10.08
N GLU A 338 -7.47 6.53 10.16
CA GLU A 338 -7.67 5.42 9.23
C GLU A 338 -7.85 5.94 7.80
N GLN A 339 -8.72 6.94 7.60
CA GLN A 339 -8.92 7.59 6.31
C GLN A 339 -7.69 8.35 5.81
N ARG A 340 -6.92 8.99 6.70
CA ARG A 340 -5.64 9.63 6.34
C ARG A 340 -4.58 8.60 5.96
N TRP A 341 -4.52 7.47 6.67
CA TRP A 341 -3.62 6.36 6.36
C TRP A 341 -3.97 5.74 5.01
N ILE A 342 -5.25 5.46 4.75
CA ILE A 342 -5.77 5.01 3.46
C ILE A 342 -5.38 5.99 2.33
N ARG A 343 -5.48 7.31 2.57
CA ARG A 343 -5.06 8.33 1.59
C ARG A 343 -3.54 8.33 1.37
N SER A 344 -2.73 8.19 2.41
CA SER A 344 -1.26 8.14 2.28
C SER A 344 -0.78 6.93 1.48
N LEU A 345 -1.49 5.80 1.58
CA LEU A 345 -1.21 4.61 0.76
C LEU A 345 -1.48 4.85 -0.74
N ARG A 346 -2.36 5.80 -1.10
CA ARG A 346 -2.64 6.17 -2.50
C ARG A 346 -1.59 7.14 -3.09
N VAL A 347 -0.83 7.85 -2.26
CA VAL A 347 0.23 8.79 -2.71
C VAL A 347 1.60 8.11 -2.78
N GLU A 348 1.84 7.06 -1.98
CA GLU A 348 3.07 6.26 -2.00
C GLU A 348 3.06 5.04 -2.95
N ASP A 349 2.02 4.85 -3.76
CA ASP A 349 1.93 3.74 -4.73
C ASP A 349 2.71 3.98 -6.06
N THR A 350 3.81 4.72 -5.98
CA THR A 350 5.07 4.22 -6.53
C THR A 350 5.81 3.53 -5.39
N TYR A 351 5.78 2.18 -5.37
CA TYR A 351 6.43 1.26 -4.41
C TYR A 351 5.57 0.66 -3.27
N ASN A 352 5.03 -0.52 -3.58
CA ASN A 352 4.70 -1.65 -2.68
C ASN A 352 3.68 -1.42 -1.56
N SER A 353 2.49 -1.99 -1.72
CA SER A 353 1.54 -2.19 -0.61
C SER A 353 1.20 -3.67 -0.37
N THR A 354 1.70 -4.16 0.77
CA THR A 354 1.18 -5.25 1.60
C THR A 354 0.79 -4.63 2.96
N THR A 355 -0.51 -4.34 3.15
CA THR A 355 -1.32 -4.73 4.32
C THR A 355 -0.96 -4.38 5.79
N HIS A 356 -1.93 -3.88 6.57
CA HIS A 356 -2.63 -4.63 7.65
C HIS A 356 -3.56 -3.77 8.52
N CYS A 357 -4.80 -4.26 8.60
CA CYS A 357 -5.83 -3.98 9.57
C CYS A 357 -5.44 -4.65 10.90
N HIS A 358 -4.93 -3.87 11.85
CA HIS A 358 -4.81 -4.26 13.26
C HIS A 358 -5.06 -2.98 14.09
N TYR A 359 -5.72 -3.15 15.24
CA TYR A 359 -6.10 -2.11 16.22
C TYR A 359 -7.49 -1.48 16.09
N SER A 360 -8.54 -2.28 16.25
CA SER A 360 -9.70 -1.83 17.03
C SER A 360 -10.25 -2.98 17.88
N THR A 361 -10.44 -2.71 19.17
CA THR A 361 -11.13 -3.59 20.14
C THR A 361 -12.61 -3.78 19.84
N HIS A 362 -13.14 -3.14 18.79
CA HIS A 362 -14.49 -3.39 18.26
C HIS A 362 -14.52 -4.54 17.25
N CYS A 363 -13.39 -4.92 16.65
CA CYS A 363 -13.35 -6.03 15.69
C CYS A 363 -13.30 -7.41 16.37
N MET A 364 -12.94 -7.47 17.67
CA MET A 364 -12.92 -8.72 18.43
C MET A 364 -14.29 -9.15 18.98
N SER A 365 -15.27 -8.25 19.03
CA SER A 365 -16.64 -8.60 19.46
C SER A 365 -17.53 -9.13 18.35
N GLU A 366 -17.10 -9.10 17.09
CA GLU A 366 -17.83 -9.67 15.96
C GLU A 366 -17.02 -10.65 15.09
N ILE A 367 -16.07 -11.38 15.68
CA ILE A 367 -15.79 -12.74 15.20
C ILE A 367 -16.99 -13.62 15.58
N LYS A 368 -18.13 -13.41 14.92
CA LYS A 368 -18.94 -14.56 14.53
C LYS A 368 -18.06 -15.33 13.56
N GLN A 369 -17.40 -16.37 14.06
CA GLN A 369 -16.59 -17.32 13.29
C GLN A 369 -17.17 -17.49 11.88
N TYR A 370 -16.55 -16.88 10.86
CA TYR A 370 -16.85 -17.21 9.48
C TYR A 370 -16.64 -18.72 9.31
N ARG A 371 -17.47 -19.37 8.50
CA ARG A 371 -17.46 -20.82 8.28
C ARG A 371 -17.35 -21.13 6.80
N GLY A 372 -16.95 -22.36 6.48
CA GLY A 372 -16.80 -22.84 5.10
C GLY A 372 -15.88 -21.95 4.26
N PHE A 373 -16.27 -21.67 3.03
CA PHE A 373 -15.52 -20.83 2.10
C PHE A 373 -15.19 -19.45 2.67
N TRP A 374 -16.10 -18.83 3.43
CA TRP A 374 -15.85 -17.52 4.03
C TRP A 374 -14.70 -17.56 5.05
N ALA A 375 -14.58 -18.64 5.83
CA ALA A 375 -13.44 -18.79 6.75
C ALA A 375 -12.09 -18.82 6.00
N ASP A 376 -12.10 -19.36 4.79
CA ASP A 376 -10.91 -19.52 3.98
C ASP A 376 -10.57 -18.24 3.25
N LEU A 377 -11.58 -17.57 2.69
CA LEU A 377 -11.44 -16.28 2.04
C LEU A 377 -10.98 -15.23 3.05
N PHE A 378 -11.63 -15.13 4.22
CA PHE A 378 -11.27 -14.20 5.31
C PHE A 378 -10.24 -14.77 6.29
N SER A 379 -9.48 -15.78 5.88
CA SER A 379 -8.37 -16.30 6.69
C SER A 379 -7.38 -15.17 7.01
N PRO A 380 -6.73 -15.16 8.19
CA PRO A 380 -5.72 -14.15 8.53
C PRO A 380 -4.56 -14.06 7.54
N ASN A 381 -4.30 -15.13 6.78
CA ASN A 381 -3.28 -15.16 5.73
C ASN A 381 -3.70 -14.44 4.46
N ASN A 382 -5.00 -14.17 4.30
CA ASN A 382 -5.56 -13.49 3.16
C ASN A 382 -5.75 -12.02 3.45
N ILE A 383 -5.36 -11.24 2.48
CA ILE A 383 -5.42 -9.80 2.56
C ILE A 383 -6.37 -9.39 1.46
N LEU A 384 -7.55 -8.95 1.90
CA LEU A 384 -8.65 -8.57 1.05
C LEU A 384 -8.88 -7.07 1.18
N GLY A 385 -9.37 -6.47 0.10
CA GLY A 385 -9.93 -5.13 0.17
C GLY A 385 -11.24 -5.11 0.95
N VAL A 386 -11.84 -3.92 1.06
CA VAL A 386 -13.18 -3.77 1.62
C VAL A 386 -14.19 -4.36 0.64
N LEU A 387 -15.17 -5.12 1.15
CA LEU A 387 -16.30 -5.56 0.33
C LEU A 387 -17.23 -4.36 0.09
N VAL A 388 -17.45 -4.01 -1.18
CA VAL A 388 -18.30 -2.89 -1.58
C VAL A 388 -19.35 -3.34 -2.61
N ASP A 389 -20.45 -2.61 -2.68
CA ASP A 389 -21.47 -2.77 -3.73
C ASP A 389 -20.98 -2.20 -5.09
N ALA A 390 -21.84 -2.26 -6.11
CA ALA A 390 -21.52 -1.74 -7.44
C ALA A 390 -21.32 -0.21 -7.50
N ASN A 391 -21.70 0.52 -6.45
CA ASN A 391 -21.55 1.97 -6.31
C ASN A 391 -20.41 2.35 -5.35
N ASP A 392 -19.54 1.39 -4.98
CA ASP A 392 -18.43 1.56 -4.03
C ASP A 392 -18.87 1.87 -2.59
N ASN A 393 -20.13 1.59 -2.22
CA ASN A 393 -20.56 1.68 -0.82
C ASN A 393 -20.08 0.43 -0.07
N PRO A 394 -19.43 0.57 1.11
CA PRO A 394 -19.09 -0.56 1.96
C PRO A 394 -20.32 -1.37 2.34
N ILE A 395 -20.24 -2.69 2.20
CA ILE A 395 -21.28 -3.64 2.60
C ILE A 395 -20.68 -4.82 3.35
N SER A 396 -21.52 -5.52 4.09
CA SER A 396 -21.22 -6.77 4.78
C SER A 396 -21.75 -7.98 4.00
N ILE A 397 -21.20 -9.18 4.28
CA ILE A 397 -21.70 -10.43 3.68
C ILE A 397 -23.20 -10.62 3.94
N SER A 398 -23.69 -10.21 5.12
CA SER A 398 -25.11 -10.32 5.49
C SER A 398 -26.06 -9.53 4.59
N GLU A 399 -25.56 -8.55 3.84
CA GLU A 399 -26.34 -7.74 2.89
C GLU A 399 -26.43 -8.39 1.50
N LEU A 400 -25.68 -9.46 1.26
CA LEU A 400 -25.76 -10.23 0.01
C LEU A 400 -27.02 -11.11 -0.02
N ASN A 401 -27.38 -11.60 -1.21
CA ASN A 401 -28.43 -12.60 -1.38
C ASN A 401 -27.97 -13.99 -0.89
N PRO A 402 -28.91 -14.93 -0.63
CA PRO A 402 -28.59 -16.23 -0.01
C PRO A 402 -27.55 -17.07 -0.75
N VAL A 403 -27.56 -17.04 -2.10
CA VAL A 403 -26.54 -17.70 -2.92
C VAL A 403 -25.57 -16.64 -3.44
N VAL A 404 -24.28 -16.80 -3.12
CA VAL A 404 -23.23 -15.90 -3.56
C VAL A 404 -22.34 -16.59 -4.57
N ILE A 405 -22.23 -16.01 -5.77
CA ILE A 405 -21.25 -16.41 -6.76
C ILE A 405 -19.96 -15.64 -6.49
N VAL A 406 -18.95 -16.33 -5.99
CA VAL A 406 -17.61 -15.75 -5.81
C VAL A 406 -16.84 -15.95 -7.11
N LEU A 407 -16.68 -14.85 -7.86
CA LEU A 407 -16.09 -14.86 -9.21
C LEU A 407 -14.62 -14.43 -9.14
N LEU A 408 -13.72 -15.38 -9.37
CA LEU A 408 -12.29 -15.13 -9.53
C LEU A 408 -12.02 -14.86 -11.02
N ALA A 409 -11.77 -13.61 -11.37
CA ALA A 409 -11.60 -13.18 -12.76
C ALA A 409 -10.67 -11.96 -12.84
N ALA A 410 -10.36 -11.48 -14.06
CA ALA A 410 -9.54 -10.28 -14.27
C ALA A 410 -9.90 -9.59 -15.59
N TYR A 411 -9.63 -8.30 -15.67
CA TYR A 411 -9.76 -7.51 -16.89
C TYR A 411 -8.93 -8.09 -18.02
N TRP A 412 -7.66 -8.40 -17.78
CA TRP A 412 -6.71 -8.87 -18.81
C TRP A 412 -7.04 -10.27 -19.34
N CYS A 413 -7.89 -11.04 -18.66
CA CYS A 413 -8.23 -12.42 -18.98
C CYS A 413 -9.34 -12.55 -20.03
N PRO A 414 -9.05 -13.00 -21.27
CA PRO A 414 -10.07 -13.19 -22.31
C PRO A 414 -11.22 -14.15 -21.93
N PRO A 415 -10.97 -15.37 -21.39
CA PRO A 415 -12.08 -16.27 -21.04
C PRO A 415 -12.94 -15.71 -19.89
N CYS A 416 -12.41 -14.81 -19.06
CA CYS A 416 -13.17 -14.11 -18.02
C CYS A 416 -14.20 -13.16 -18.63
N ARG A 417 -13.78 -12.41 -19.66
CA ARG A 417 -14.66 -11.51 -20.41
C ARG A 417 -15.74 -12.29 -21.16
N SER A 418 -15.40 -13.43 -21.76
CA SER A 418 -16.37 -14.32 -22.43
C SER A 418 -17.41 -14.92 -21.47
N LEU A 419 -17.06 -15.22 -20.21
CA LEU A 419 -18.01 -15.72 -19.20
C LEU A 419 -19.03 -14.65 -18.75
N THR A 420 -18.65 -13.37 -18.85
CA THR A 420 -19.40 -12.25 -18.26
C THR A 420 -20.86 -12.15 -18.70
N PRO A 421 -21.21 -12.22 -20.01
CA PRO A 421 -22.60 -12.12 -20.45
C PRO A 421 -23.50 -13.19 -19.81
N THR A 422 -22.99 -14.42 -19.68
CA THR A 422 -23.71 -15.53 -19.05
C THR A 422 -23.96 -15.28 -17.57
N VAL A 423 -22.95 -14.77 -16.84
CA VAL A 423 -23.11 -14.41 -15.42
C VAL A 423 -24.11 -13.26 -15.25
N LEU A 424 -24.05 -12.24 -16.11
CA LEU A 424 -25.00 -11.12 -16.07
C LEU A 424 -26.43 -11.56 -16.33
N LYS A 425 -26.64 -12.43 -17.33
CA LYS A 425 -27.95 -13.02 -17.61
C LYS A 425 -28.46 -13.84 -16.42
N PHE A 426 -27.63 -14.73 -15.88
CA PHE A 426 -27.99 -15.53 -14.72
C PHE A 426 -28.35 -14.68 -13.50
N LEU A 427 -27.59 -13.62 -13.24
CA LEU A 427 -27.87 -12.67 -12.18
C LEU A 427 -29.17 -11.89 -12.42
N GLN A 428 -29.47 -11.52 -13.67
CA GLN A 428 -30.72 -10.86 -14.02
C GLN A 428 -31.93 -11.76 -13.78
N ASP A 429 -31.85 -13.03 -14.18
CA ASP A 429 -32.93 -14.01 -14.05
C ASP A 429 -33.15 -14.44 -12.58
N ASN A 430 -32.14 -14.26 -11.71
CA ASN A 430 -32.15 -14.70 -10.30
C ASN A 430 -31.80 -13.58 -9.30
N LYS A 431 -32.08 -12.32 -9.65
CA LYS A 431 -31.61 -11.11 -8.94
C LYS A 431 -31.95 -11.02 -7.45
N ASP A 432 -33.03 -11.68 -7.02
CA ASP A 432 -33.52 -11.66 -5.64
C ASP A 432 -32.93 -12.81 -4.79
N GLU A 433 -32.22 -13.75 -5.43
CA GLU A 433 -31.68 -14.96 -4.79
C GLU A 433 -30.17 -15.09 -4.92
N VAL A 434 -29.57 -14.41 -5.90
CA VAL A 434 -28.15 -14.52 -6.23
C VAL A 434 -27.47 -13.16 -6.13
N SER A 435 -26.30 -13.14 -5.50
CA SER A 435 -25.35 -12.01 -5.59
C SER A 435 -24.05 -12.48 -6.21
N VAL A 436 -23.36 -11.59 -6.91
CA VAL A 436 -21.98 -11.84 -7.35
C VAL A 436 -21.04 -11.05 -6.46
N VAL A 437 -19.98 -11.70 -5.97
CA VAL A 437 -18.83 -11.05 -5.33
C VAL A 437 -17.62 -11.29 -6.23
N TYR A 438 -17.13 -10.21 -6.84
CA TYR A 438 -15.95 -10.23 -7.67
C TYR A 438 -14.69 -10.19 -6.80
N PHE A 439 -13.80 -11.15 -7.03
CA PHE A 439 -12.44 -11.14 -6.51
C PHE A 439 -11.46 -11.08 -7.68
N GLY A 440 -10.91 -9.89 -7.90
CA GLY A 440 -10.12 -9.56 -9.07
C GLY A 440 -8.67 -10.05 -8.99
N ARG A 441 -8.20 -10.70 -10.06
CA ARG A 441 -6.79 -10.91 -10.37
C ARG A 441 -6.22 -9.82 -11.29
N ASP A 442 -6.90 -8.68 -11.35
CA ASP A 442 -6.40 -7.49 -12.03
C ASP A 442 -5.03 -7.09 -11.48
N TYR A 443 -4.17 -6.54 -12.34
CA TYR A 443 -2.86 -6.07 -11.92
C TYR A 443 -2.92 -4.78 -11.11
N ASN A 444 -4.03 -4.04 -11.19
CA ASN A 444 -4.26 -2.79 -10.48
C ASN A 444 -5.75 -2.47 -10.37
N GLU A 445 -6.06 -1.46 -9.56
CA GLU A 445 -7.42 -0.97 -9.33
C GLU A 445 -8.09 -0.48 -10.62
N VAL A 446 -7.35 0.20 -11.51
CA VAL A 446 -7.92 0.75 -12.76
C VAL A 446 -8.47 -0.38 -13.64
N MET A 447 -7.70 -1.45 -13.83
CA MET A 447 -8.15 -2.65 -14.56
C MET A 447 -9.41 -3.25 -13.93
N GLN A 448 -9.44 -3.40 -12.59
CA GLN A 448 -10.62 -3.88 -11.89
C GLN A 448 -11.84 -2.99 -12.16
N GLN A 449 -11.68 -1.66 -12.08
CA GLN A 449 -12.77 -0.71 -12.32
C GLN A 449 -13.27 -0.77 -13.77
N ILE A 450 -12.38 -0.89 -14.75
CA ILE A 450 -12.74 -1.07 -16.17
C ILE A 450 -13.51 -2.37 -16.35
N TYR A 451 -13.02 -3.49 -15.79
CA TYR A 451 -13.71 -4.77 -15.88
C TYR A 451 -15.07 -4.72 -15.21
N LEU A 452 -15.27 -3.97 -14.13
CA LEU A 452 -16.53 -3.94 -13.39
C LEU A 452 -17.51 -2.87 -13.85
N ARG A 453 -17.11 -2.02 -14.79
CA ARG A 453 -17.95 -0.94 -15.32
C ARG A 453 -19.31 -1.48 -15.78
N ASN A 454 -20.37 -0.87 -15.28
CA ASN A 454 -21.78 -1.20 -15.54
C ASN A 454 -22.22 -2.62 -15.14
N LYS A 455 -21.42 -3.33 -14.33
CA LYS A 455 -21.81 -4.65 -13.80
C LYS A 455 -22.41 -4.45 -12.40
N PRO A 456 -23.55 -5.08 -12.09
CA PRO A 456 -24.17 -4.98 -10.76
C PRO A 456 -23.49 -5.94 -9.75
N TYR A 457 -22.17 -6.07 -9.83
CA TYR A 457 -21.41 -6.97 -8.96
C TYR A 457 -21.03 -6.23 -7.68
N ASN A 458 -21.07 -6.95 -6.57
CA ASN A 458 -20.30 -6.56 -5.39
C ASN A 458 -18.84 -6.94 -5.66
N LYS A 459 -17.89 -6.24 -5.05
CA LYS A 459 -16.46 -6.50 -5.27
C LYS A 459 -15.67 -6.29 -4.00
N PHE A 460 -14.57 -7.03 -3.85
CA PHE A 460 -13.51 -6.56 -2.97
C PHE A 460 -12.75 -5.46 -3.68
N THR A 461 -12.54 -4.32 -3.01
CA THR A 461 -11.65 -3.27 -3.52
C THR A 461 -10.30 -3.90 -3.85
N TRP A 462 -9.70 -3.49 -4.97
CA TRP A 462 -8.45 -4.07 -5.40
C TRP A 462 -7.36 -3.95 -4.33
N GLN A 463 -6.53 -4.99 -4.21
CA GLN A 463 -5.34 -5.01 -3.36
C GLN A 463 -4.20 -5.68 -4.12
N PRO A 464 -2.93 -5.23 -3.98
CA PRO A 464 -1.79 -5.91 -4.59
C PRO A 464 -1.64 -7.37 -4.10
N THR A 465 -2.13 -7.65 -2.91
CA THR A 465 -2.13 -8.98 -2.29
C THR A 465 -3.15 -9.95 -2.86
N ASN A 466 -4.03 -9.51 -3.76
CA ASN A 466 -5.00 -10.41 -4.39
C ASN A 466 -4.33 -11.61 -5.07
N VAL A 467 -3.10 -11.44 -5.58
CA VAL A 467 -2.30 -12.56 -6.12
C VAL A 467 -1.95 -13.57 -5.04
N ALA A 468 -1.46 -13.13 -3.88
CA ALA A 468 -1.12 -14.01 -2.76
C ALA A 468 -2.37 -14.71 -2.19
N THR A 469 -3.46 -13.97 -2.01
CA THR A 469 -4.75 -14.52 -1.59
C THR A 469 -5.28 -15.54 -2.60
N PHE A 470 -5.16 -15.28 -3.92
CA PHE A 470 -5.51 -16.25 -4.95
C PHE A 470 -4.67 -17.52 -4.86
N GLN A 471 -3.35 -17.41 -4.61
CA GLN A 471 -2.48 -18.59 -4.44
C GLN A 471 -2.84 -19.40 -3.20
N HIS A 472 -3.17 -18.72 -2.10
CA HIS A 472 -3.63 -19.40 -0.90
C HIS A 472 -4.96 -20.14 -1.16
N LEU A 473 -5.94 -19.49 -1.80
CA LEU A 473 -7.19 -20.15 -2.21
C LEU A 473 -6.91 -21.33 -3.15
N LYS A 474 -6.03 -21.17 -4.14
CA LYS A 474 -5.62 -22.24 -5.07
C LYS A 474 -4.99 -23.44 -4.35
N SER A 475 -4.17 -23.19 -3.33
CA SER A 475 -3.57 -24.25 -2.51
C SER A 475 -4.61 -25.09 -1.76
N LYS A 476 -5.75 -24.47 -1.42
CA LYS A 476 -6.84 -25.11 -0.68
C LYS A 476 -7.89 -25.74 -1.57
N TYR A 477 -8.12 -25.15 -2.74
CA TYR A 477 -9.12 -25.56 -3.72
C TYR A 477 -8.43 -25.93 -5.04
N PRO A 478 -8.04 -27.21 -5.23
CA PRO A 478 -7.39 -27.68 -6.46
C PRO A 478 -8.25 -27.51 -7.73
N SER A 479 -9.55 -27.26 -7.58
CA SER A 479 -10.47 -26.86 -8.65
C SER A 479 -10.07 -25.52 -9.31
N ILE A 480 -9.33 -24.67 -8.60
CA ILE A 480 -8.77 -23.43 -9.15
C ILE A 480 -7.56 -23.76 -10.03
N ARG A 481 -7.81 -24.11 -11.29
CA ARG A 481 -6.75 -24.34 -12.28
C ARG A 481 -6.19 -23.03 -12.83
N GLY A 482 -7.05 -22.03 -13.03
CA GLY A 482 -6.76 -20.71 -13.58
C GLY A 482 -7.95 -19.78 -13.42
N ILE A 483 -8.04 -18.70 -14.19
CA ILE A 483 -9.23 -17.84 -14.23
C ILE A 483 -9.90 -17.90 -15.63
N PRO A 484 -11.23 -17.68 -15.73
CA PRO A 484 -12.13 -17.47 -14.61
C PRO A 484 -12.41 -18.76 -13.83
N THR A 485 -12.58 -18.64 -12.52
CA THR A 485 -13.19 -19.66 -11.66
C THR A 485 -14.34 -19.02 -10.92
N ALA A 486 -15.45 -19.75 -10.77
CA ALA A 486 -16.58 -19.27 -9.98
C ALA A 486 -16.99 -20.35 -8.98
N PHE A 487 -17.15 -19.95 -7.72
CA PHE A 487 -17.75 -20.76 -6.67
C PHE A 487 -19.19 -20.31 -6.48
N ALA A 488 -20.10 -21.25 -6.23
CA ALA A 488 -21.42 -20.96 -5.67
C ALA A 488 -21.38 -21.27 -4.17
N VAL A 489 -21.67 -20.29 -3.33
CA VAL A 489 -21.46 -20.36 -1.89
C VAL A 489 -22.72 -19.88 -1.16
N ASP A 490 -23.06 -20.56 -0.08
CA ASP A 490 -24.09 -20.10 0.85
C ASP A 490 -23.60 -18.89 1.64
N ARG A 491 -24.35 -17.79 1.60
CA ARG A 491 -23.99 -16.53 2.27
C ARG A 491 -23.74 -16.70 3.76
N ASP A 492 -24.62 -17.38 4.48
CA ASP A 492 -24.60 -17.38 5.94
C ASP A 492 -23.65 -18.44 6.51
N THR A 493 -23.55 -19.59 5.86
CA THR A 493 -22.77 -20.73 6.36
C THR A 493 -21.42 -20.89 5.68
N GLY A 494 -21.21 -20.25 4.53
CA GLY A 494 -20.06 -20.46 3.66
C GLY A 494 -20.01 -21.87 3.07
N LYS A 495 -21.09 -22.65 3.16
CA LYS A 495 -21.17 -23.95 2.49
C LYS A 495 -20.99 -23.74 0.98
N ILE A 496 -20.03 -24.45 0.40
CA ILE A 496 -19.86 -24.45 -1.05
C ILE A 496 -20.95 -25.34 -1.66
N TYR A 497 -21.77 -24.74 -2.51
CA TYR A 497 -22.70 -25.47 -3.39
C TYR A 497 -21.97 -26.02 -4.61
N SER A 498 -21.01 -25.27 -5.16
CA SER A 498 -20.21 -25.68 -6.31
C SER A 498 -18.85 -24.99 -6.34
N GLU A 499 -17.79 -25.75 -6.62
CA GLU A 499 -16.46 -25.23 -6.97
C GLU A 499 -16.28 -25.04 -8.48
N ARG A 500 -17.29 -25.42 -9.27
CA ARG A 500 -17.28 -25.47 -10.74
C ARG A 500 -18.41 -24.64 -11.33
N ALA A 501 -18.89 -23.66 -10.57
CA ALA A 501 -20.08 -22.89 -10.93
C ALA A 501 -19.92 -22.22 -12.29
N ARG A 502 -18.69 -21.86 -12.68
CA ARG A 502 -18.37 -21.36 -14.02
C ARG A 502 -18.95 -22.25 -15.13
N ILE A 503 -18.65 -23.54 -15.11
CA ILE A 503 -19.02 -24.45 -16.19
C ILE A 503 -20.51 -24.76 -16.11
N GLY A 504 -21.06 -24.90 -14.90
CA GLY A 504 -22.51 -25.04 -14.71
C GLY A 504 -23.28 -23.87 -15.30
N LEU A 505 -22.81 -22.64 -15.08
CA LEU A 505 -23.40 -21.43 -15.65
C LEU A 505 -23.31 -21.39 -17.18
N LEU A 506 -22.22 -21.90 -17.76
CA LEU A 506 -22.05 -21.95 -19.22
C LEU A 506 -22.96 -23.00 -19.87
N LEU A 507 -23.07 -24.18 -19.28
CA LEU A 507 -23.82 -25.30 -19.85
C LEU A 507 -25.32 -25.25 -19.55
N PHE A 508 -25.68 -24.93 -18.31
CA PHE A 508 -27.04 -25.08 -17.78
C PHE A 508 -27.51 -23.88 -16.92
N PRO A 509 -27.37 -22.62 -17.39
CA PRO A 509 -27.65 -21.43 -16.57
C PRO A 509 -29.06 -21.43 -15.96
N ASP A 510 -30.05 -21.94 -16.68
CA ASP A 510 -31.45 -21.94 -16.23
C ASP A 510 -31.74 -22.97 -15.12
N LEU A 511 -30.84 -23.93 -14.88
CA LEU A 511 -31.05 -25.04 -13.95
C LEU A 511 -30.17 -24.92 -12.69
N MET A 512 -28.99 -24.32 -12.81
CA MET A 512 -27.95 -24.43 -11.78
C MET A 512 -28.38 -23.95 -10.39
N LEU A 513 -29.16 -22.87 -10.29
CA LEU A 513 -29.60 -22.39 -8.97
C LEU A 513 -30.42 -23.44 -8.22
N ASN A 514 -31.31 -24.14 -8.93
CA ASN A 514 -32.14 -25.20 -8.34
C ASN A 514 -31.32 -26.44 -8.03
N GLU A 515 -30.40 -26.83 -8.91
CA GLU A 515 -29.50 -27.97 -8.68
C GLU A 515 -28.64 -27.75 -7.43
N TRP A 516 -28.00 -26.58 -7.31
CA TRP A 516 -27.20 -26.21 -6.13
C TRP A 516 -28.00 -26.26 -4.83
N LYS A 517 -29.23 -25.72 -4.82
CA LYS A 517 -30.11 -25.77 -3.65
C LYS A 517 -30.52 -27.20 -3.27
N ASN A 518 -30.64 -28.09 -4.26
CA ASN A 518 -30.90 -29.51 -4.04
C ASN A 518 -29.65 -30.31 -3.66
N GLY A 519 -28.48 -29.67 -3.61
CA GLY A 519 -27.20 -30.30 -3.28
C GLY A 519 -26.56 -31.04 -4.46
N ASN A 520 -27.01 -30.77 -5.68
CA ASN A 520 -26.45 -31.28 -6.92
C ASN A 520 -25.51 -30.24 -7.53
N ASP A 521 -24.55 -30.71 -8.32
CA ASP A 521 -23.68 -29.88 -9.15
C ASP A 521 -23.33 -30.66 -10.43
N ILE A 522 -22.74 -29.99 -11.41
CA ILE A 522 -22.20 -30.67 -12.59
C ILE A 522 -21.08 -31.66 -12.20
N THR A 523 -20.93 -32.73 -12.98
CA THR A 523 -19.87 -33.73 -12.72
C THR A 523 -18.53 -33.31 -13.31
N VAL A 524 -17.44 -33.93 -12.84
CA VAL A 524 -16.10 -33.73 -13.40
C VAL A 524 -16.04 -34.20 -14.85
N GLU A 525 -16.81 -35.22 -15.22
CA GLU A 525 -16.93 -35.70 -16.60
C GLU A 525 -17.60 -34.64 -17.48
N GLN A 526 -18.69 -34.02 -17.02
CA GLN A 526 -19.35 -32.93 -17.75
C GLN A 526 -18.45 -31.70 -17.91
N GLU A 527 -17.64 -31.38 -16.89
CA GLU A 527 -16.60 -30.36 -16.99
C GLU A 527 -15.54 -30.75 -18.03
N ASN A 528 -15.02 -31.98 -18.00
CA ASN A 528 -14.00 -32.43 -18.95
C ASN A 528 -14.53 -32.55 -20.38
N GLU A 529 -15.79 -32.93 -20.59
CA GLU A 529 -16.44 -32.95 -21.91
C GLU A 529 -16.50 -31.54 -22.51
N TYR A 530 -16.80 -30.52 -21.70
CA TYR A 530 -16.72 -29.12 -22.14
C TYR A 530 -15.29 -28.73 -22.58
N TRP A 531 -14.26 -29.15 -21.83
CA TRP A 531 -12.85 -28.89 -22.18
C TRP A 531 -12.34 -29.68 -23.40
N MET A 532 -13.02 -30.76 -23.79
CA MET A 532 -12.64 -31.60 -24.94
C MET A 532 -13.48 -31.35 -26.19
N HIS A 533 -14.38 -30.36 -26.16
CA HIS A 533 -14.96 -29.85 -27.39
C HIS A 533 -13.86 -29.06 -28.12
N ASP A 534 -13.41 -29.61 -29.25
CA ASP A 534 -12.64 -28.87 -30.25
C ASP A 534 -13.46 -27.65 -30.66
N ASP A 535 -13.20 -26.51 -30.02
CA ASP A 535 -13.55 -25.22 -30.57
C ASP A 535 -12.77 -25.14 -31.88
N LYS A 536 -13.48 -25.35 -33.00
CA LYS A 536 -12.92 -25.03 -34.31
C LYS A 536 -12.56 -23.55 -34.24
N GLU A 537 -11.26 -23.26 -34.26
CA GLU A 537 -10.73 -21.93 -34.58
C GLU A 537 -11.16 -21.59 -36.02
N GLU A 538 -12.41 -21.20 -36.20
CA GLU A 538 -12.75 -20.31 -37.30
C GLU A 538 -12.23 -18.94 -36.88
N THR A 539 -10.99 -18.64 -37.27
CA THR A 539 -10.45 -17.28 -37.21
C THR A 539 -11.42 -16.38 -37.96
N ASN A 540 -12.25 -15.64 -37.23
CA ASN A 540 -13.18 -14.72 -37.86
C ASN A 540 -12.37 -13.65 -38.61
N ASP A 541 -12.58 -13.59 -39.93
CA ASP A 541 -12.06 -12.56 -40.87
C ASP A 541 -12.69 -11.18 -40.55
N VAL A 542 -12.51 -10.70 -39.32
CA VAL A 542 -13.02 -9.40 -38.90
C VAL A 542 -12.11 -8.33 -39.47
N ASP A 543 -12.57 -7.68 -40.53
CA ASP A 543 -11.89 -6.51 -41.09
C ASP A 543 -12.03 -5.31 -40.14
N ILE A 544 -10.98 -5.07 -39.35
CA ILE A 544 -10.91 -3.97 -38.39
C ILE A 544 -10.44 -2.66 -39.02
N VAL A 545 -9.81 -2.70 -40.20
CA VAL A 545 -9.12 -1.54 -40.79
C VAL A 545 -10.08 -0.38 -41.11
N PRO A 546 -11.29 -0.61 -41.67
CA PRO A 546 -12.29 0.45 -41.88
C PRO A 546 -12.76 1.16 -40.62
N HIS A 547 -12.53 0.58 -39.44
CA HIS A 547 -12.95 1.11 -38.15
C HIS A 547 -11.83 1.89 -37.43
N LEU A 548 -10.61 1.90 -37.97
CA LEU A 548 -9.48 2.64 -37.44
C LEU A 548 -9.43 4.08 -37.99
N PRO A 549 -8.92 5.07 -37.23
CA PRO A 549 -8.81 6.45 -37.67
C PRO A 549 -7.53 6.65 -38.51
N LEU A 550 -7.49 6.04 -39.70
CA LEU A 550 -6.28 5.91 -40.52
C LEU A 550 -5.66 7.25 -40.97
N ASP A 551 -6.43 8.33 -40.99
CA ASP A 551 -5.98 9.69 -41.32
C ASP A 551 -5.24 10.39 -40.17
N THR A 552 -5.18 9.74 -39.00
CA THR A 552 -4.57 10.29 -37.77
C THR A 552 -3.28 9.58 -37.38
N ILE A 553 -2.61 8.88 -38.31
CA ILE A 553 -1.34 8.19 -38.01
C ILE A 553 -0.18 9.18 -38.13
N PHE A 554 0.68 9.22 -37.11
CA PHE A 554 1.86 10.06 -37.03
C PHE A 554 3.13 9.23 -36.86
N SER A 555 4.22 9.72 -37.45
CA SER A 555 5.58 9.21 -37.26
C SER A 555 6.05 9.49 -35.83
N PRO A 556 7.13 8.84 -35.36
CA PRO A 556 7.75 9.16 -34.08
C PRO A 556 8.20 10.63 -33.94
N LEU A 557 8.38 11.33 -35.06
CA LEU A 557 8.76 12.75 -35.11
C LEU A 557 7.55 13.69 -35.19
N GLY A 558 6.33 13.14 -35.23
CA GLY A 558 5.08 13.89 -35.33
C GLY A 558 4.67 14.24 -36.76
N ASP A 559 5.25 13.61 -37.77
CA ASP A 559 4.87 13.82 -39.18
C ASP A 559 3.69 12.91 -39.56
N PRO A 560 2.63 13.40 -40.22
CA PRO A 560 1.54 12.54 -40.70
C PRO A 560 2.03 11.45 -41.65
N ILE A 561 1.52 10.22 -41.49
CA ILE A 561 1.79 9.05 -42.32
C ILE A 561 0.46 8.50 -42.87
N GLU A 562 0.40 8.28 -44.17
CA GLU A 562 -0.73 7.56 -44.78
C GLU A 562 -0.58 6.05 -44.52
N TYR A 563 -1.67 5.37 -44.16
CA TYR A 563 -1.68 3.93 -43.87
C TYR A 563 -1.03 3.09 -44.99
N ASP A 564 -1.23 3.46 -46.26
CA ASP A 564 -0.65 2.77 -47.41
C ASP A 564 0.89 2.80 -47.46
N ARG A 565 1.53 3.71 -46.71
CA ARG A 565 2.99 3.83 -46.60
C ARG A 565 3.59 2.95 -45.50
N LEU A 566 2.76 2.29 -44.69
CA LEU A 566 3.23 1.30 -43.72
C LEU A 566 3.70 0.03 -44.44
N ASN A 567 4.50 -0.78 -43.75
CA ASN A 567 5.00 -2.04 -44.27
C ASN A 567 3.90 -3.10 -44.35
N LYS A 568 4.22 -4.24 -44.99
CA LYS A 568 3.28 -5.33 -45.27
C LYS A 568 2.52 -5.83 -44.03
N TYR A 569 3.21 -5.96 -42.89
CA TYR A 569 2.60 -6.36 -41.63
C TYR A 569 2.53 -5.17 -40.68
N VAL A 570 1.30 -4.75 -40.36
CA VAL A 570 1.02 -3.68 -39.41
C VAL A 570 0.74 -4.29 -38.04
N LEU A 571 1.64 -4.06 -37.09
CA LEU A 571 1.47 -4.40 -35.69
C LEU A 571 0.67 -3.28 -35.02
N LEU A 572 -0.64 -3.49 -34.87
CA LEU A 572 -1.50 -2.64 -34.07
C LEU A 572 -1.26 -2.96 -32.60
N TYR A 573 -0.45 -2.14 -31.93
CA TYR A 573 -0.10 -2.33 -30.53
C TYR A 573 -1.03 -1.50 -29.64
N VAL A 574 -2.04 -2.17 -29.08
CA VAL A 574 -3.01 -1.58 -28.15
C VAL A 574 -2.44 -1.65 -26.74
N ASN A 575 -2.20 -0.50 -26.12
CA ASN A 575 -1.61 -0.44 -24.79
C ASN A 575 -2.06 0.79 -23.99
N ALA A 576 -1.78 0.77 -22.70
CA ALA A 576 -1.92 1.92 -21.80
C ALA A 576 -0.87 1.89 -20.71
N VAL A 577 -0.52 3.06 -20.16
CA VAL A 577 0.36 3.16 -18.98
C VAL A 577 -0.25 2.43 -17.79
N TRP A 578 -1.56 2.49 -17.59
CA TRP A 578 -2.17 1.75 -16.48
C TRP A 578 -2.14 0.22 -16.65
N ALA A 579 -1.63 -0.34 -17.75
CA ALA A 579 -1.63 -1.78 -17.97
C ALA A 579 -0.41 -2.56 -17.37
N HIS A 580 0.38 -1.93 -16.48
CA HIS A 580 1.69 -2.46 -16.03
C HIS A 580 1.67 -3.71 -15.12
N ALA A 581 2.49 -4.69 -15.53
CA ALA A 581 3.36 -5.61 -14.77
C ALA A 581 4.38 -6.30 -15.73
N GLU A 582 4.04 -6.44 -17.02
CA GLU A 582 4.87 -7.04 -18.09
C GLU A 582 5.00 -6.16 -19.36
N THR A 583 4.38 -4.97 -19.38
CA THR A 583 4.28 -4.11 -20.57
C THR A 583 5.61 -3.51 -21.03
N ASP A 584 6.56 -3.25 -20.13
CA ASP A 584 7.89 -2.75 -20.51
C ASP A 584 8.71 -3.82 -21.24
N ALA A 585 8.62 -5.07 -20.79
CA ALA A 585 9.28 -6.21 -21.43
C ALA A 585 8.67 -6.49 -22.80
N LEU A 586 7.34 -6.55 -22.89
CA LEU A 586 6.65 -6.72 -24.16
C LEU A 586 6.93 -5.56 -25.13
N THR A 587 6.95 -4.31 -24.66
CA THR A 587 7.32 -3.15 -25.49
C THR A 587 8.74 -3.31 -26.01
N ALA A 588 9.69 -3.74 -25.18
CA ALA A 588 11.06 -4.00 -25.60
C ALA A 588 11.15 -5.12 -26.65
N ASP A 589 10.39 -6.21 -26.49
CA ASP A 589 10.33 -7.31 -27.46
C ASP A 589 9.75 -6.84 -28.81
N ILE A 590 8.70 -6.03 -28.80
CA ILE A 590 8.13 -5.43 -30.02
C ILE A 590 9.13 -4.49 -30.69
N VAL A 591 9.83 -3.65 -29.91
CA VAL A 591 10.90 -2.77 -30.43
C VAL A 591 12.02 -3.61 -31.06
N ALA A 592 12.44 -4.70 -30.43
CA ALA A 592 13.47 -5.58 -30.95
C ALA A 592 13.02 -6.25 -32.26
N PHE A 593 11.81 -6.79 -32.28
CA PHE A 593 11.22 -7.44 -33.46
C PHE A 593 11.08 -6.47 -34.64
N ALA A 594 10.56 -5.27 -34.41
CA ALA A 594 10.42 -4.25 -35.45
C ALA A 594 11.78 -3.77 -36.00
N LYS A 595 12.83 -3.75 -35.16
CA LYS A 595 14.21 -3.44 -35.60
C LYS A 595 14.85 -4.57 -36.40
N GLU A 596 14.49 -5.81 -36.14
CA GLU A 596 14.97 -6.98 -36.88
C GLU A 596 14.31 -7.06 -38.27
N TYR A 597 13.05 -6.66 -38.38
CA TYR A 597 12.25 -6.73 -39.62
C TYR A 597 11.74 -5.36 -40.12
N PRO A 598 12.63 -4.36 -40.34
CA PRO A 598 12.22 -2.98 -40.63
C PRO A 598 11.56 -2.78 -42.01
N GLU A 599 11.73 -3.72 -42.95
CA GLU A 599 11.12 -3.68 -44.28
C GLU A 599 9.76 -4.41 -44.33
N ASP A 600 9.52 -5.32 -43.37
CA ASP A 600 8.31 -6.15 -43.34
C ASP A 600 7.28 -5.62 -42.35
N VAL A 601 7.72 -4.99 -41.26
CA VAL A 601 6.91 -4.66 -40.10
C VAL A 601 6.81 -3.16 -39.86
N SER A 602 5.59 -2.66 -39.63
CA SER A 602 5.34 -1.33 -39.10
C SER A 602 4.54 -1.42 -37.82
N VAL A 603 4.99 -0.78 -36.75
CA VAL A 603 4.25 -0.73 -35.48
C VAL A 603 3.44 0.57 -35.42
N VAL A 604 2.15 0.45 -35.12
CA VAL A 604 1.26 1.58 -34.86
C VAL A 604 0.69 1.45 -33.45
N TYR A 605 1.08 2.38 -32.58
CA TYR A 605 0.63 2.46 -31.21
C TYR A 605 -0.79 3.00 -31.12
N PHE A 606 -1.65 2.25 -30.45
CA PHE A 606 -3.03 2.59 -30.16
C PHE A 606 -3.17 2.74 -28.64
N SER A 607 -3.21 3.98 -28.16
CA SER A 607 -3.28 4.26 -26.73
C SER A 607 -4.72 4.11 -26.20
N LEU A 608 -4.86 3.46 -25.04
CA LEU A 608 -6.06 3.52 -24.20
C LEU A 608 -5.87 4.46 -22.99
N ASP A 609 -4.83 5.31 -23.00
CA ASP A 609 -4.65 6.37 -22.01
C ASP A 609 -5.52 7.58 -22.36
N VAL A 610 -6.18 8.15 -21.35
CA VAL A 610 -6.95 9.40 -21.51
C VAL A 610 -6.01 10.61 -21.51
N ASP A 611 -4.91 10.53 -20.75
CA ASP A 611 -3.89 11.57 -20.68
C ASP A 611 -2.83 11.36 -21.77
N LYS A 612 -2.67 12.38 -22.62
CA LYS A 612 -1.65 12.40 -23.68
C LYS A 612 -0.24 12.26 -23.11
N ALA A 613 0.04 12.84 -21.95
CA ALA A 613 1.36 12.76 -21.33
C ALA A 613 1.72 11.33 -20.91
N ASP A 614 0.72 10.51 -20.57
CA ASP A 614 0.93 9.11 -20.21
C ASP A 614 1.24 8.27 -21.46
N ALA A 615 0.44 8.40 -22.51
CA ALA A 615 0.72 7.74 -23.79
C ALA A 615 2.11 8.12 -24.35
N GLU A 616 2.51 9.38 -24.19
CA GLU A 616 3.84 9.87 -24.59
C GLU A 616 4.98 9.21 -23.80
N LYS A 617 4.78 8.80 -22.54
CA LYS A 617 5.80 8.05 -21.78
C LYS A 617 6.09 6.70 -22.42
N THR A 618 5.07 5.97 -22.85
CA THR A 618 5.25 4.68 -23.55
C THR A 618 5.88 4.86 -24.92
N LEU A 619 5.58 5.96 -25.61
CA LEU A 619 6.17 6.26 -26.92
C LEU A 619 7.64 6.72 -26.85
N GLN A 620 8.10 7.20 -25.69
CA GLN A 620 9.49 7.62 -25.51
C GLN A 620 10.45 6.46 -25.80
N ASN A 621 11.35 6.67 -26.76
CA ASN A 621 12.40 5.73 -27.16
C ASN A 621 11.94 4.42 -27.83
N THR A 622 10.67 4.27 -28.22
CA THR A 622 10.19 3.08 -28.96
C THR A 622 10.39 3.21 -30.47
N GLY A 623 10.24 4.43 -31.01
CA GLY A 623 10.28 4.68 -32.45
C GLY A 623 9.02 4.19 -33.19
N PHE A 624 7.91 4.00 -32.49
CA PHE A 624 6.65 3.58 -33.09
C PHE A 624 5.90 4.72 -33.79
N ASN A 625 5.19 4.40 -34.86
CA ASN A 625 4.13 5.27 -35.34
C ASN A 625 2.97 5.22 -34.34
N TYR A 626 2.10 6.24 -34.31
CA TYR A 626 0.99 6.29 -33.35
C TYR A 626 -0.23 6.97 -33.95
N PHE A 627 -1.43 6.58 -33.50
CA PHE A 627 -2.65 7.34 -33.78
C PHE A 627 -2.69 8.61 -32.92
N GLU A 628 -3.33 9.67 -33.40
CA GLU A 628 -3.57 10.89 -32.61
C GLU A 628 -4.18 10.54 -31.26
N ILE A 629 -3.45 10.83 -30.18
CA ILE A 629 -3.87 10.50 -28.83
C ILE A 629 -4.99 11.46 -28.40
N ASN A 630 -6.21 10.95 -28.36
CA ASN A 630 -7.40 11.66 -27.92
C ASN A 630 -8.47 10.68 -27.42
N GLU A 631 -9.52 11.20 -26.78
CA GLU A 631 -10.62 10.40 -26.22
C GLU A 631 -11.37 9.54 -27.25
N ASN A 632 -11.31 9.90 -28.54
CA ASN A 632 -11.97 9.15 -29.61
C ASN A 632 -11.35 7.75 -29.79
N LEU A 633 -10.06 7.57 -29.50
CA LEU A 633 -9.42 6.24 -29.55
C LEU A 633 -10.06 5.25 -28.58
N ILE A 634 -10.53 5.71 -27.42
CA ILE A 634 -11.19 4.85 -26.43
C ILE A 634 -12.54 4.36 -26.96
N GLU A 635 -13.30 5.25 -27.60
CA GLU A 635 -14.57 4.88 -28.23
C GLU A 635 -14.34 3.93 -29.40
N ILE A 636 -13.33 4.18 -30.23
CA ILE A 636 -12.95 3.28 -31.33
C ILE A 636 -12.56 1.91 -30.79
N ALA A 637 -11.75 1.82 -29.74
CA ALA A 637 -11.39 0.56 -29.10
C ALA A 637 -12.62 -0.20 -28.61
N TYR A 638 -13.61 0.49 -28.05
CA TYR A 638 -14.86 -0.11 -27.61
C TYR A 638 -15.69 -0.66 -28.79
N GLN A 639 -15.72 0.04 -29.93
CA GLN A 639 -16.40 -0.45 -31.13
C GLN A 639 -15.67 -1.64 -31.76
N LEU A 640 -14.34 -1.60 -31.80
CA LEU A 640 -13.51 -2.72 -32.26
C LEU A 640 -13.71 -3.95 -31.38
N ASP A 641 -13.70 -3.79 -30.05
CA ASP A 641 -13.97 -4.88 -29.11
C ASP A 641 -15.34 -5.54 -29.39
N LYS A 642 -16.40 -4.74 -29.58
CA LYS A 642 -17.73 -5.26 -29.96
C LYS A 642 -17.73 -5.98 -31.30
N LEU A 643 -17.02 -5.45 -32.28
CA LEU A 643 -16.94 -6.03 -33.61
C LEU A 643 -16.25 -7.40 -33.56
N MET A 644 -15.11 -7.47 -32.86
CA MET A 644 -14.31 -8.68 -32.74
C MET A 644 -15.00 -9.75 -31.87
N THR A 645 -15.75 -9.32 -30.84
CA THR A 645 -16.45 -10.23 -29.93
C THR A 645 -17.79 -10.76 -30.44
N LYS A 646 -18.25 -10.28 -31.59
CA LYS A 646 -19.60 -10.56 -32.11
C LYS A 646 -19.83 -12.04 -32.39
N GLU A 647 -18.88 -12.68 -33.05
CA GLU A 647 -18.95 -14.08 -33.47
C GLU A 647 -18.08 -14.98 -32.58
N ASP A 648 -17.03 -14.41 -31.96
CA ASP A 648 -16.19 -15.07 -30.96
C ASP A 648 -16.03 -14.18 -29.74
N GLN A 649 -16.77 -14.49 -28.67
CA GLN A 649 -16.78 -13.71 -27.43
C GLN A 649 -15.44 -13.72 -26.69
N SER A 650 -14.50 -14.59 -27.06
CA SER A 650 -13.15 -14.60 -26.50
C SER A 650 -12.22 -13.56 -27.15
N ASN A 651 -12.52 -13.16 -28.40
CA ASN A 651 -11.70 -12.24 -29.19
C ASN A 651 -11.91 -10.77 -28.81
N THR A 652 -11.39 -10.40 -27.63
CA THR A 652 -11.62 -9.11 -26.95
C THR A 652 -10.41 -8.18 -26.99
N LEU A 653 -10.61 -6.89 -27.25
CA LEU A 653 -9.57 -5.87 -27.34
C LEU A 653 -9.23 -5.31 -25.94
N ALA A 654 -8.11 -5.75 -25.36
CA ALA A 654 -7.65 -5.29 -24.04
C ALA A 654 -6.14 -4.96 -24.08
N ALA A 655 -5.69 -4.01 -23.25
CA ALA A 655 -4.27 -3.70 -23.11
C ALA A 655 -3.56 -4.64 -22.11
N PRO A 656 -2.31 -5.09 -22.38
CA PRO A 656 -1.61 -4.96 -23.66
C PRO A 656 -2.06 -6.03 -24.68
N ARG A 657 -2.21 -5.65 -25.95
CA ARG A 657 -2.46 -6.59 -27.07
C ARG A 657 -1.79 -6.13 -28.35
N VAL A 658 -1.31 -7.09 -29.13
CA VAL A 658 -0.82 -6.87 -30.50
C VAL A 658 -1.74 -7.63 -31.45
N LEU A 659 -2.27 -6.93 -32.44
CA LEU A 659 -2.90 -7.52 -33.61
C LEU A 659 -1.98 -7.32 -34.81
N VAL A 660 -1.74 -8.38 -35.57
CA VAL A 660 -0.92 -8.31 -36.78
C VAL A 660 -1.84 -8.33 -37.97
N VAL A 661 -1.93 -7.19 -38.65
CA VAL A 661 -2.77 -7.00 -39.83
C VAL A 661 -1.89 -7.05 -41.07
N GLU A 662 -2.22 -7.89 -42.03
CA GLU A 662 -1.64 -7.81 -43.36
C GLU A 662 -2.28 -6.63 -44.10
N LYS A 663 -1.45 -5.66 -44.49
CA LYS A 663 -1.89 -4.30 -44.87
C LYS A 663 -2.85 -4.28 -46.04
N ASP A 664 -2.65 -5.12 -47.06
CA ASP A 664 -3.39 -5.03 -48.32
C ASP A 664 -4.68 -5.86 -48.32
N SER A 665 -4.70 -6.97 -47.58
CA SER A 665 -5.85 -7.86 -47.42
C SER A 665 -6.72 -7.54 -46.20
N HIS A 666 -6.19 -6.75 -45.26
CA HIS A 666 -6.77 -6.47 -43.94
C HIS A 666 -6.94 -7.70 -43.04
N ILE A 667 -6.37 -8.84 -43.42
CA ILE A 667 -6.50 -10.08 -42.65
C ILE A 667 -5.64 -9.98 -41.39
N ILE A 668 -6.22 -10.35 -40.25
CA ILE A 668 -5.49 -10.49 -38.99
C ILE A 668 -4.76 -11.84 -39.02
N VAL A 669 -3.47 -11.81 -39.33
CA VAL A 669 -2.63 -13.01 -39.46
C VAL A 669 -2.10 -13.54 -38.12
N ALA A 670 -2.15 -12.71 -37.06
CA ALA A 670 -1.94 -13.14 -35.69
C ALA A 670 -2.71 -12.27 -34.69
N GLN A 671 -3.37 -12.93 -33.72
CA GLN A 671 -4.27 -12.29 -32.76
C GLN A 671 -3.65 -12.06 -31.37
N HIS A 672 -2.45 -12.57 -31.14
CA HIS A 672 -1.73 -12.51 -29.86
C HIS A 672 -0.25 -12.15 -30.04
N HIS A 673 0.35 -11.60 -29.00
CA HIS A 673 1.75 -11.14 -29.01
C HIS A 673 2.78 -12.25 -28.75
N PHE A 674 2.35 -13.43 -28.27
CA PHE A 674 3.24 -14.49 -27.80
C PHE A 674 4.19 -15.02 -28.88
N GLY A 675 3.77 -15.05 -30.15
CA GLY A 675 4.67 -15.46 -31.23
C GLY A 675 5.91 -14.56 -31.33
N ILE A 676 5.74 -13.25 -31.15
CA ILE A 676 6.83 -12.27 -31.15
C ILE A 676 7.78 -12.50 -29.96
N VAL A 677 7.25 -12.90 -28.81
CA VAL A 677 8.04 -13.10 -27.58
C VAL A 677 8.76 -14.47 -27.57
N ILE A 678 8.08 -15.52 -28.03
CA ILE A 678 8.53 -16.91 -27.87
C ILE A 678 9.34 -17.36 -29.10
N LYS A 679 8.94 -16.94 -30.32
CA LYS A 679 9.57 -17.35 -31.58
C LYS A 679 9.69 -16.20 -32.60
N PRO A 680 10.29 -15.06 -32.24
CA PRO A 680 10.35 -13.88 -33.11
C PRO A 680 10.88 -14.22 -34.52
N SER A 681 11.95 -15.00 -34.61
CA SER A 681 12.60 -15.32 -35.89
C SER A 681 11.76 -16.14 -36.88
N TYR A 682 10.66 -16.76 -36.43
CA TYR A 682 9.78 -17.59 -37.25
C TYR A 682 8.54 -16.86 -37.74
N MET A 683 8.18 -15.73 -37.13
CA MET A 683 6.86 -15.13 -37.29
C MET A 683 6.58 -14.65 -38.71
N ILE A 684 7.54 -13.97 -39.36
CA ILE A 684 7.35 -13.50 -40.75
C ILE A 684 7.08 -14.67 -41.69
N ALA A 685 7.88 -15.74 -41.60
CA ALA A 685 7.69 -16.92 -42.44
C ALA A 685 6.34 -17.61 -42.17
N ALA A 686 5.88 -17.65 -40.92
CA ALA A 686 4.57 -18.19 -40.58
C ALA A 686 3.43 -17.38 -41.20
N TRP A 687 3.47 -16.05 -41.06
CA TRP A 687 2.45 -15.15 -41.61
C TRP A 687 2.41 -15.18 -43.15
N GLU A 688 3.56 -15.31 -43.81
CA GLU A 688 3.61 -15.50 -45.27
C GLU A 688 2.94 -16.79 -45.73
N ASN A 689 2.92 -17.81 -44.88
CA ASN A 689 2.25 -19.08 -45.12
C ASN A 689 0.83 -19.14 -44.54
N ASN A 690 0.26 -18.01 -44.13
CA ASN A 690 -1.06 -17.90 -43.51
C ASN A 690 -1.22 -18.79 -42.27
N GLN A 691 -0.18 -18.84 -41.44
CA GLN A 691 -0.16 -19.54 -40.16
C GLN A 691 -0.05 -18.54 -39.01
N PRO A 692 -0.70 -18.80 -37.85
CA PRO A 692 -0.60 -17.94 -36.67
C PRO A 692 0.82 -17.90 -36.07
N GLY A 693 1.66 -18.89 -36.39
CA GLY A 693 3.10 -18.93 -36.07
C GLY A 693 3.45 -19.53 -34.70
N ILE A 694 2.49 -19.60 -33.79
CA ILE A 694 2.64 -20.23 -32.48
C ILE A 694 1.36 -20.98 -32.10
N THR A 695 1.47 -22.07 -31.35
CA THR A 695 0.33 -22.85 -30.85
C THR A 695 0.06 -22.56 -29.37
N ASP A 696 -1.17 -22.85 -28.92
CA ASP A 696 -1.53 -22.74 -27.49
C ASP A 696 -0.68 -23.66 -26.59
N GLU A 697 -0.33 -24.85 -27.08
CA GLU A 697 0.59 -25.76 -26.37
C GLU A 697 1.95 -25.11 -26.14
N GLU A 698 2.50 -24.43 -27.15
CA GLU A 698 3.79 -23.75 -27.05
C GLU A 698 3.74 -22.51 -26.14
N ILE A 699 2.60 -21.82 -26.10
CA ILE A 699 2.35 -20.72 -25.17
C ILE A 699 2.30 -21.27 -23.73
N ASN A 700 1.56 -22.35 -23.50
CA ASN A 700 1.43 -22.99 -22.19
C ASN A 700 2.79 -23.53 -21.69
N ASP A 701 3.54 -24.22 -22.55
CA ASP A 701 4.88 -24.72 -22.24
C ASP A 701 5.84 -23.59 -21.86
N TRP A 702 5.75 -22.44 -22.54
CA TRP A 702 6.56 -21.28 -22.21
C TRP A 702 6.23 -20.73 -20.82
N PHE A 703 4.94 -20.62 -20.47
CA PHE A 703 4.51 -20.21 -19.13
C PHE A 703 4.95 -21.19 -18.05
N GLU A 704 4.81 -22.50 -18.28
CA GLU A 704 5.26 -23.53 -17.34
C GLU A 704 6.79 -23.49 -17.15
N LYS A 705 7.55 -23.29 -18.24
CA LYS A 705 9.00 -23.16 -18.18
C LYS A 705 9.43 -21.92 -17.40
N LYS A 706 8.83 -20.76 -17.67
CA LYS A 706 9.10 -19.51 -16.91
C LYS A 706 8.77 -19.67 -15.43
N PHE A 707 7.69 -20.37 -15.11
CA PHE A 707 7.30 -20.68 -13.74
C PHE A 707 8.33 -21.59 -13.05
N ASN A 708 8.79 -22.65 -13.73
CA ASN A 708 9.79 -23.56 -13.20
C ASN A 708 11.18 -22.91 -13.07
N GLU A 709 11.57 -22.03 -13.99
CA GLU A 709 12.82 -21.24 -13.91
C GLU A 709 12.81 -20.28 -12.72
N ALA A 710 11.66 -19.68 -12.39
CA ALA A 710 11.49 -18.85 -11.21
C ALA A 710 11.61 -19.67 -9.90
N GLN A 711 11.12 -20.91 -9.88
CA GLN A 711 11.30 -21.83 -8.76
C GLN A 711 12.75 -22.35 -8.64
N LEU A 712 13.41 -22.66 -9.75
CA LEU A 712 14.80 -23.11 -9.79
C LEU A 712 15.80 -22.03 -9.38
N LYS A 713 15.54 -20.75 -9.69
CA LYS A 713 16.34 -19.63 -9.15
C LYS A 713 16.21 -19.50 -7.64
N ALA A 714 15.02 -19.74 -7.09
CA ALA A 714 14.78 -19.73 -5.65
C ALA A 714 15.39 -20.96 -4.94
N SER A 715 15.58 -22.09 -5.63
CA SER A 715 16.24 -23.28 -5.08
C SER A 715 17.77 -23.26 -5.24
N ASN A 716 18.30 -22.75 -6.36
CA ASN A 716 19.74 -22.74 -6.62
C ASN A 716 20.51 -21.68 -5.79
N GLU A 717 19.85 -20.64 -5.27
CA GLU A 717 20.47 -19.75 -4.27
C GLU A 717 20.65 -20.44 -2.90
N ASN A 718 19.99 -21.58 -2.65
CA ASN A 718 20.20 -22.40 -1.44
C ASN A 718 21.27 -23.50 -1.60
N ASP A 719 21.79 -23.78 -2.81
CA ASP A 719 22.70 -24.90 -3.09
C ASP A 719 24.17 -24.51 -3.40
N ILE A 720 24.54 -23.22 -3.38
CA ILE A 720 25.93 -22.78 -3.66
C ILE A 720 26.88 -22.89 -2.43
N HIS A 721 26.46 -23.57 -1.35
CA HIS A 721 27.35 -23.89 -0.22
C HIS A 721 27.60 -25.38 0.04
N SER A 722 27.33 -26.27 -0.92
CA SER A 722 27.83 -27.64 -0.83
C SER A 722 28.34 -28.19 -2.16
N SER A 723 29.54 -27.80 -2.57
CA SER A 723 30.51 -28.70 -3.24
C SER A 723 31.75 -27.91 -3.65
N ASP A 724 32.84 -28.12 -2.91
CA ASP A 724 34.22 -28.13 -3.41
C ASP A 724 35.14 -28.66 -2.28
N GLU A 725 35.05 -29.97 -2.05
CA GLU A 725 36.14 -30.79 -1.49
C GLU A 725 36.31 -32.00 -2.42
N ASP A 726 37.37 -31.98 -3.25
CA ASP A 726 38.21 -33.13 -3.64
C ASP A 726 39.12 -32.78 -4.86
N GLU A 727 40.27 -32.14 -4.59
CA GLU A 727 41.64 -32.51 -5.04
C GLU A 727 42.71 -31.51 -4.57
#